data_AF-A0A972L6A0-F1
#
_entry.id   AF-A0A972L6A0-F1
#
_cell.length_a   1.000
_cell.length_b   1.000
_cell.length_c   1.000
_cell.angle_alpha   90.00
_cell.angle_beta   90.00
_cell.angle_gamma   90.00
#
_symmetry.space_group_name_H-M   'P 1'
#
loop_
_entity.id
_entity.type
_entity.pdbx_description
1 polymer ?
#
loop_
_entity_poly.entity_id
_entity_poly.type
_entity_poly.pdbx_seq_one_letter_code
_entity_poly.pdbx_strand_id
1 'polypeptide(L)'
;MLLINNEEKIMRQQALLWFRFILPTFLLLFAGVVPAATAGKQVHPTKISSQIRTIRDTFVRKGLPGVRKLIQGRRVVLETDRIEIVLEFKQGTGINGNLIRQFGGSVGHRYRNRLVVKLPLDRIPELSTALPGLEKIRLPYRPFEVAESEGVSIMGATDHHAIGVTGSGVKVAIIDLGFQNLTTAQNAGEVPANVTTVDYTGSGIQATTKHGTAVAEVIHDMAPDAQLYLLKIGNDVDLGNAKDYCITHGIRVINHSVAWFGAAFYDGTGPICDIANDAYNHGILWVNAAGNYGNMHYQGTMTDTDNDRKHEFTPNDEALSFHDNVGVTLQIIMDWDAYPTTYDDYDLFLYDIDPDTNPGAQVVASSQNNQGPTWAGQPYENLVYTAPASATYYLVIKKKTTGDADHALSVFFLNVSSLEYRNRENSLAQPADATGVLAAGAVNLTDNLRGYSSRGPTNDGRIKPDVTATDGVTNSIYGTFYGTSAASPHTAGAAALLLEQDPTLTVSQLMNRLESETIDLGSSGKDNLYGAGRISLDADGDGLIHDLELQYGANPLVRNTDSDGLLDGEEVLTYNTDPVQWDTDGDSFSDGEEVTGFSDPLNPQSVPQAIIGDIAPHGNPDGTVDAADAMIALRIASGLITPTALDLGRGDIYPQGNPDGVIDLSDALLIMRKAMGITK
;
A
#
# COMPACT_ATOMS: atom_id res chain seq x y z
N MET A 1 -34.77 6.42 -89.62
CA MET A 1 -35.01 6.79 -88.21
C MET A 1 -33.83 6.23 -87.43
N LEU A 2 -33.02 7.11 -86.82
CA LEU A 2 -31.87 6.69 -86.01
C LEU A 2 -32.35 5.73 -84.90
N LEU A 3 -31.96 4.47 -85.01
CA LEU A 3 -32.16 3.41 -84.01
C LEU A 3 -30.99 2.44 -84.17
N ILE A 4 -30.17 2.32 -83.13
CA ILE A 4 -29.22 1.23 -82.90
C ILE A 4 -29.23 1.11 -81.36
N ASN A 5 -29.77 0.12 -80.66
CA ASN A 5 -30.04 -1.30 -80.92
C ASN A 5 -28.89 -2.06 -81.58
N ASN A 6 -28.11 -2.68 -80.67
CA ASN A 6 -28.02 -4.13 -80.54
C ASN A 6 -27.25 -4.92 -81.61
N GLU A 7 -26.58 -5.95 -81.09
CA GLU A 7 -26.11 -7.16 -81.79
C GLU A 7 -24.79 -6.96 -82.57
N GLU A 8 -23.85 -7.90 -82.65
CA GLU A 8 -23.95 -9.34 -82.52
C GLU A 8 -22.53 -9.91 -82.45
N LYS A 9 -22.31 -10.75 -81.44
CA LYS A 9 -21.71 -12.07 -81.61
C LYS A 9 -21.70 -12.55 -83.07
N ILE A 10 -20.53 -12.95 -83.57
CA ILE A 10 -20.28 -14.16 -84.38
C ILE A 10 -18.76 -14.23 -84.51
N MET A 11 -18.11 -15.18 -83.81
CA MET A 11 -17.64 -16.45 -84.39
C MET A 11 -16.60 -16.21 -85.50
N ARG A 12 -15.45 -16.88 -85.60
CA ARG A 12 -14.91 -18.12 -85.03
C ARG A 12 -13.50 -18.18 -85.64
N GLN A 13 -12.47 -18.52 -84.89
CA GLN A 13 -11.62 -19.70 -85.14
C GLN A 13 -10.37 -19.68 -84.24
N GLN A 14 -10.39 -20.64 -83.30
CA GLN A 14 -9.28 -21.52 -82.89
C GLN A 14 -7.89 -20.91 -82.59
N ALA A 15 -7.48 -20.95 -81.31
CA ALA A 15 -6.67 -22.06 -80.77
C ALA A 15 -6.24 -21.76 -79.31
N LEU A 16 -6.32 -22.78 -78.47
CA LEU A 16 -6.06 -22.73 -77.04
C LEU A 16 -4.55 -22.67 -76.68
N LEU A 17 -4.31 -22.07 -75.51
CA LEU A 17 -3.49 -22.58 -74.39
C LEU A 17 -1.96 -22.24 -74.29
N TRP A 18 -1.63 -21.85 -73.05
CA TRP A 18 -0.35 -21.78 -72.32
C TRP A 18 0.40 -20.44 -72.32
N PHE A 19 0.28 -19.60 -71.28
CA PHE A 19 0.80 -19.63 -69.90
C PHE A 19 2.16 -18.93 -69.73
N ARG A 20 2.09 -17.87 -68.90
CA ARG A 20 3.09 -17.39 -67.94
C ARG A 20 4.19 -16.38 -68.36
N PHE A 21 4.15 -15.29 -67.59
CA PHE A 21 5.25 -14.55 -66.95
C PHE A 21 5.74 -13.23 -67.59
N ILE A 22 5.77 -12.23 -66.68
CA ILE A 22 6.68 -11.07 -66.56
C ILE A 22 6.06 -9.68 -66.84
N LEU A 23 6.06 -8.89 -65.76
CA LEU A 23 6.10 -7.42 -65.58
C LEU A 23 6.88 -6.64 -66.68
N PRO A 24 7.02 -5.28 -66.67
CA PRO A 24 6.43 -4.22 -65.81
C PRO A 24 6.03 -2.90 -66.57
N THR A 25 5.56 -1.90 -65.78
CA THR A 25 5.75 -0.43 -65.94
C THR A 25 4.98 0.29 -67.07
N PHE A 26 4.48 1.52 -66.96
CA PHE A 26 5.10 2.79 -66.53
C PHE A 26 4.06 3.96 -66.57
N LEU A 27 4.46 5.13 -66.02
CA LEU A 27 4.01 6.53 -66.29
C LEU A 27 2.68 7.02 -65.65
N LEU A 28 2.49 8.29 -65.23
CA LEU A 28 3.32 9.46 -64.86
C LEU A 28 2.34 10.57 -64.35
N LEU A 29 2.73 11.28 -63.28
CA LEU A 29 2.55 12.70 -62.90
C LEU A 29 1.21 13.51 -63.05
N PHE A 30 0.87 14.12 -61.89
CA PHE A 30 0.34 15.47 -61.57
C PHE A 30 -1.09 15.96 -61.92
N ALA A 31 -1.85 16.25 -60.83
CA ALA A 31 -2.33 17.58 -60.38
C ALA A 31 -3.84 17.69 -60.08
N GLY A 32 -4.17 18.21 -58.89
CA GLY A 32 -5.36 19.06 -58.70
C GLY A 32 -6.38 18.66 -57.62
N VAL A 33 -6.34 19.42 -56.51
CA VAL A 33 -7.48 19.89 -55.68
C VAL A 33 -8.20 18.89 -54.76
N VAL A 34 -8.24 19.26 -53.48
CA VAL A 34 -8.97 18.63 -52.36
C VAL A 34 -10.47 18.91 -52.47
N PRO A 35 -11.35 17.92 -52.18
CA PRO A 35 -12.29 18.16 -51.07
C PRO A 35 -12.59 16.94 -50.18
N ALA A 36 -12.80 17.26 -48.90
CA ALA A 36 -13.70 16.68 -47.91
C ALA A 36 -13.57 15.20 -47.48
N ALA A 37 -13.50 15.06 -46.16
CA ALA A 37 -13.44 13.81 -45.41
C ALA A 37 -14.71 12.96 -45.54
N THR A 38 -14.50 11.65 -45.74
CA THR A 38 -15.38 10.60 -45.23
C THR A 38 -14.51 9.55 -44.56
N ALA A 39 -14.71 9.39 -43.27
CA ALA A 39 -14.07 8.36 -42.44
C ALA A 39 -14.45 6.97 -42.93
N GLY A 40 -13.45 6.22 -43.40
CA GLY A 40 -13.52 4.79 -43.67
C GLY A 40 -12.55 4.04 -42.76
N LYS A 41 -13.09 3.12 -41.96
CA LYS A 41 -12.38 2.19 -41.05
C LYS A 41 -11.08 1.63 -41.63
N GLN A 42 -9.99 1.67 -40.85
CA GLN A 42 -8.92 0.67 -40.92
C GLN A 42 -8.81 -0.06 -39.57
N VAL A 43 -9.34 -1.28 -39.52
CA VAL A 43 -8.94 -2.28 -38.55
C VAL A 43 -7.73 -3.00 -39.13
N HIS A 44 -6.57 -2.89 -38.48
CA HIS A 44 -5.38 -3.70 -38.76
C HIS A 44 -4.97 -4.45 -37.48
N PRO A 45 -4.50 -5.71 -37.59
CA PRO A 45 -4.34 -6.63 -36.47
C PRO A 45 -3.26 -6.12 -35.52
N THR A 46 -3.60 -5.89 -34.24
CA THR A 46 -2.66 -5.27 -33.31
C THR A 46 -1.57 -6.26 -32.86
N LYS A 47 -0.57 -6.47 -33.70
CA LYS A 47 0.70 -7.13 -33.33
C LYS A 47 1.38 -6.39 -32.17
N ILE A 48 1.08 -5.10 -31.99
CA ILE A 48 1.60 -4.24 -30.93
C ILE A 48 0.84 -4.48 -29.64
N SER A 49 1.52 -4.77 -28.53
CA SER A 49 0.91 -4.94 -27.20
C SER A 49 0.20 -3.67 -26.71
N SER A 50 -0.79 -3.83 -25.83
CA SER A 50 -1.54 -2.71 -25.22
C SER A 50 -0.64 -1.69 -24.51
N GLN A 51 0.42 -2.16 -23.85
CA GLN A 51 1.41 -1.31 -23.17
C GLN A 51 2.16 -0.43 -24.17
N ILE A 52 2.63 -0.99 -25.28
CA ILE A 52 3.33 -0.21 -26.32
C ILE A 52 2.36 0.76 -27.01
N ARG A 53 1.11 0.33 -27.25
CA ARG A 53 0.07 1.25 -27.78
C ARG A 53 -0.14 2.44 -26.84
N THR A 54 -0.27 2.20 -25.54
CA THR A 54 -0.45 3.25 -24.53
C THR A 54 0.73 4.23 -24.50
N ILE A 55 1.96 3.72 -24.55
CA ILE A 55 3.17 4.54 -24.58
C ILE A 55 3.23 5.40 -25.86
N ARG A 56 2.95 4.80 -27.02
CA ARG A 56 2.92 5.48 -28.31
C ARG A 56 1.80 6.52 -28.40
N ASP A 57 0.60 6.21 -27.93
CA ASP A 57 -0.51 7.16 -27.95
C ASP A 57 -0.29 8.30 -26.96
N THR A 58 0.49 8.07 -25.90
CA THR A 58 0.95 9.14 -25.00
C THR A 58 2.03 9.99 -25.64
N PHE A 59 2.97 9.38 -26.39
CA PHE A 59 3.95 10.12 -27.19
C PHE A 59 3.27 11.05 -28.19
N VAL A 60 2.28 10.54 -28.94
CA VAL A 60 1.52 11.33 -29.91
C VAL A 60 0.75 12.48 -29.25
N ARG A 61 0.17 12.26 -28.07
CA ARG A 61 -0.65 13.27 -27.37
C ARG A 61 0.13 14.27 -26.53
N LYS A 62 1.24 13.84 -25.91
CA LYS A 62 1.93 14.57 -24.83
C LYS A 62 3.46 14.65 -25.03
N GLY A 63 3.99 14.20 -26.16
CA GLY A 63 5.41 14.19 -26.47
C GLY A 63 6.26 13.33 -25.53
N LEU A 64 7.60 13.42 -25.65
CA LEU A 64 8.54 12.72 -24.77
C LEU A 64 8.34 13.02 -23.28
N PRO A 65 8.03 14.26 -22.82
CA PRO A 65 7.80 14.52 -21.40
C PRO A 65 6.63 13.70 -20.84
N GLY A 66 5.52 13.60 -21.59
CA GLY A 66 4.38 12.78 -21.19
C GLY A 66 4.69 11.29 -21.16
N VAL A 67 5.54 10.81 -22.09
CA VAL A 67 6.02 9.42 -22.07
C VAL A 67 6.92 9.17 -20.87
N ARG A 68 7.88 10.06 -20.60
CA ARG A 68 8.80 9.95 -19.46
C ARG A 68 8.03 9.89 -18.14
N LYS A 69 6.99 10.71 -17.97
CA LYS A 69 6.07 10.63 -16.82
C LYS A 69 5.28 9.32 -16.78
N LEU A 70 4.80 8.82 -17.91
CA LEU A 70 4.05 7.55 -17.98
C LEU A 70 4.90 6.32 -17.62
N ILE A 71 6.18 6.33 -17.98
CA ILE A 71 7.10 5.20 -17.76
C ILE A 71 7.96 5.34 -16.50
N GLN A 72 7.81 6.43 -15.75
CA GLN A 72 8.44 6.61 -14.44
C GLN A 72 8.03 5.46 -13.50
N GLY A 73 9.00 4.86 -12.81
CA GLY A 73 8.79 3.67 -11.97
C GLY A 73 8.51 2.37 -12.75
N ARG A 74 8.53 2.38 -14.09
CA ARG A 74 8.37 1.17 -14.92
C ARG A 74 9.71 0.78 -15.54
N ARG A 75 9.98 -0.52 -15.64
CA ARG A 75 11.22 -1.06 -16.25
C ARG A 75 11.20 -0.99 -17.80
N VAL A 76 10.94 0.19 -18.36
CA VAL A 76 10.90 0.49 -19.80
C VAL A 76 12.11 1.34 -20.18
N VAL A 77 12.94 0.85 -21.09
CA VAL A 77 14.11 1.60 -21.58
C VAL A 77 13.71 2.48 -22.76
N LEU A 78 13.87 3.80 -22.58
CA LEU A 78 13.67 4.83 -23.59
C LEU A 78 14.95 5.66 -23.74
N GLU A 79 15.61 5.55 -24.89
CA GLU A 79 16.82 6.32 -25.22
C GLU A 79 16.46 7.41 -26.22
N THR A 80 16.47 8.66 -25.78
CA THR A 80 15.97 9.81 -26.55
C THR A 80 14.49 9.60 -26.93
N ASP A 81 14.21 9.11 -28.13
CA ASP A 81 12.89 8.80 -28.69
C ASP A 81 12.70 7.30 -29.02
N ARG A 82 13.72 6.47 -28.75
CA ARG A 82 13.73 5.05 -29.12
C ARG A 82 13.43 4.16 -27.92
N ILE A 83 12.41 3.33 -28.05
CA ILE A 83 12.01 2.36 -27.02
C ILE A 83 12.62 0.99 -27.31
N GLU A 84 13.08 0.31 -26.26
CA GLU A 84 13.49 -1.09 -26.35
C GLU A 84 12.27 -2.02 -26.34
N ILE A 85 12.17 -2.88 -27.35
CA ILE A 85 11.03 -3.79 -27.59
C ILE A 85 11.53 -5.16 -28.05
N VAL A 86 10.70 -6.17 -27.83
CA VAL A 86 10.87 -7.52 -28.39
C VAL A 86 9.93 -7.71 -29.57
N LEU A 87 10.50 -8.07 -30.70
CA LEU A 87 9.80 -8.56 -31.90
C LEU A 87 9.76 -10.08 -31.85
N GLU A 88 8.55 -10.66 -31.89
CA GLU A 88 8.33 -12.11 -31.97
C GLU A 88 7.83 -12.48 -33.36
N PHE A 89 8.56 -13.39 -34.02
CA PHE A 89 8.27 -13.85 -35.37
C PHE A 89 7.71 -15.28 -35.35
N LYS A 90 6.96 -15.66 -36.39
CA LYS A 90 6.55 -17.05 -36.64
C LYS A 90 7.79 -17.93 -36.77
N GLN A 91 7.78 -19.11 -36.15
CA GLN A 91 8.90 -20.05 -36.23
C GLN A 91 9.28 -20.34 -37.70
N GLY A 92 10.59 -20.39 -37.98
CA GLY A 92 11.13 -20.60 -39.33
C GLY A 92 11.24 -19.33 -40.18
N THR A 93 10.74 -18.18 -39.73
CA THR A 93 10.86 -16.90 -40.46
C THR A 93 12.29 -16.35 -40.40
N GLY A 94 12.84 -15.97 -41.54
CA GLY A 94 14.10 -15.22 -41.63
C GLY A 94 13.93 -13.77 -41.15
N ILE A 95 14.75 -13.35 -40.20
CA ILE A 95 14.72 -11.99 -39.62
C ILE A 95 15.65 -11.08 -40.44
N ASN A 96 15.08 -10.06 -41.10
CA ASN A 96 15.87 -9.08 -41.86
C ASN A 96 16.24 -7.87 -40.99
N GLY A 97 17.42 -7.91 -40.37
CA GLY A 97 17.94 -6.81 -39.55
C GLY A 97 18.17 -5.49 -40.31
N ASN A 98 18.35 -5.54 -41.64
CA ASN A 98 18.52 -4.32 -42.44
C ASN A 98 17.22 -3.54 -42.58
N LEU A 99 16.08 -4.23 -42.63
CA LEU A 99 14.77 -3.58 -42.68
C LEU A 99 14.49 -2.82 -41.38
N ILE A 100 14.84 -3.39 -40.22
CA ILE A 100 14.72 -2.71 -38.92
C ILE A 100 15.55 -1.42 -38.87
N ARG A 101 16.77 -1.44 -39.45
CA ARG A 101 17.63 -0.25 -39.56
C ARG A 101 17.07 0.82 -40.49
N GLN A 102 16.36 0.44 -41.56
CA GLN A 102 15.68 1.40 -42.45
C GLN A 102 14.57 2.18 -41.74
N PHE A 103 13.95 1.62 -40.71
CA PHE A 103 12.98 2.31 -39.85
C PHE A 103 13.63 3.07 -38.67
N GLY A 104 14.95 3.30 -38.73
CA GLY A 104 15.70 4.02 -37.68
C GLY A 104 15.94 3.19 -36.42
N GLY A 105 15.67 1.88 -36.45
CA GLY A 105 15.89 0.99 -35.32
C GLY A 105 17.31 0.43 -35.26
N SER A 106 17.75 0.06 -34.07
CA SER A 106 18.94 -0.77 -33.88
C SER A 106 18.55 -2.20 -33.51
N VAL A 107 19.32 -3.16 -34.00
CA VAL A 107 19.11 -4.59 -33.74
C VAL A 107 19.99 -5.00 -32.57
N GLY A 108 19.39 -5.56 -31.53
CA GLY A 108 20.07 -6.12 -30.36
C GLY A 108 20.18 -7.64 -30.43
N HIS A 109 20.07 -8.29 -29.26
CA HIS A 109 20.25 -9.73 -29.12
C HIS A 109 19.05 -10.55 -29.65
N ARG A 110 19.33 -11.77 -30.11
CA ARG A 110 18.35 -12.71 -30.66
C ARG A 110 18.31 -13.99 -29.84
N TYR A 111 17.10 -14.50 -29.62
CA TYR A 111 16.88 -15.85 -29.10
C TYR A 111 15.75 -16.53 -29.89
N ARG A 112 16.09 -17.61 -30.61
CA ARG A 112 15.16 -18.34 -31.49
C ARG A 112 14.42 -17.39 -32.47
N ASN A 113 13.10 -17.26 -32.30
CA ASN A 113 12.20 -16.43 -33.09
C ASN A 113 11.94 -15.05 -32.47
N ARG A 114 12.69 -14.65 -31.44
CA ARG A 114 12.55 -13.38 -30.73
C ARG A 114 13.78 -12.51 -30.96
N LEU A 115 13.57 -11.22 -31.17
CA LEU A 115 14.62 -10.23 -31.40
C LEU A 115 14.37 -8.99 -30.54
N VAL A 116 15.36 -8.61 -29.75
CA VAL A 116 15.36 -7.31 -29.06
C VAL A 116 15.81 -6.24 -30.05
N VAL A 117 15.07 -5.14 -30.12
CA VAL A 117 15.40 -3.97 -30.94
C VAL A 117 15.11 -2.70 -30.17
N LYS A 118 15.80 -1.61 -30.50
CA LYS A 118 15.41 -0.26 -30.09
C LYS A 118 14.85 0.48 -31.29
N LEU A 119 13.66 1.05 -31.19
CA LEU A 119 12.96 1.67 -32.31
C LEU A 119 12.36 3.03 -31.92
N PRO A 120 12.43 4.05 -32.79
CA PRO A 120 11.67 5.29 -32.59
C PRO A 120 10.17 5.01 -32.38
N LEU A 121 9.58 5.65 -31.38
CA LEU A 121 8.19 5.41 -30.94
C LEU A 121 7.14 5.62 -32.05
N ASP A 122 7.38 6.59 -32.93
CA ASP A 122 6.54 6.94 -34.08
C ASP A 122 6.62 5.92 -35.22
N ARG A 123 7.73 5.16 -35.34
CA ARG A 123 7.96 4.19 -36.42
C ARG A 123 7.46 2.77 -36.12
N ILE A 124 7.02 2.50 -34.89
CA ILE A 124 6.47 1.19 -34.45
C ILE A 124 5.28 0.72 -35.32
N PRO A 125 4.29 1.57 -35.66
CA PRO A 125 3.15 1.15 -36.48
C PRO A 125 3.57 0.71 -37.87
N GLU A 126 4.43 1.47 -38.54
CA GLU A 126 4.92 1.17 -39.88
C GLU A 126 5.73 -0.14 -39.87
N LEU A 127 6.65 -0.30 -38.91
CA LEU A 127 7.45 -1.51 -38.76
C LEU A 127 6.57 -2.76 -38.52
N SER A 128 5.49 -2.62 -37.74
CA SER A 128 4.57 -3.73 -37.43
C SER A 128 3.90 -4.33 -38.68
N THR A 129 3.76 -3.53 -39.73
CA THR A 129 3.19 -3.93 -41.02
C THR A 129 4.25 -4.38 -42.03
N ALA A 130 5.45 -3.80 -41.95
CA ALA A 130 6.52 -4.01 -42.93
C ALA A 130 7.30 -5.33 -42.75
N LEU A 131 7.31 -5.92 -41.55
CA LEU A 131 8.09 -7.12 -41.26
C LEU A 131 7.32 -8.43 -41.56
N PRO A 132 7.74 -9.23 -42.58
CA PRO A 132 7.11 -10.51 -42.87
C PRO A 132 7.28 -11.48 -41.70
N GLY A 133 6.20 -12.21 -41.38
CA GLY A 133 6.19 -13.21 -40.31
C GLY A 133 6.30 -12.66 -38.88
N LEU A 134 6.26 -11.33 -38.68
CA LEU A 134 6.13 -10.74 -37.34
C LEU A 134 4.73 -11.02 -36.77
N GLU A 135 4.67 -11.60 -35.57
CA GLU A 135 3.45 -11.96 -34.84
C GLU A 135 3.15 -11.00 -33.69
N LYS A 136 4.17 -10.55 -32.94
CA LYS A 136 3.98 -9.71 -31.76
C LYS A 136 5.12 -8.70 -31.56
N ILE A 137 4.77 -7.53 -31.07
CA ILE A 137 5.66 -6.50 -30.54
C ILE A 137 5.26 -6.26 -29.09
N ARG A 138 6.19 -6.44 -28.15
CA ARG A 138 5.96 -6.24 -26.71
C ARG A 138 7.21 -5.70 -26.03
N LEU A 139 7.09 -5.27 -24.78
CA LEU A 139 8.26 -4.93 -23.97
C LEU A 139 9.07 -6.21 -23.63
N PRO A 140 10.40 -6.10 -23.43
CA PRO A 140 11.21 -7.20 -22.92
C PRO A 140 10.72 -7.65 -21.55
N TYR A 141 10.74 -8.97 -21.30
CA TYR A 141 10.62 -9.49 -19.94
C TYR A 141 12.01 -9.37 -19.31
N ARG A 142 12.08 -8.76 -18.13
CA ARG A 142 13.33 -8.58 -17.40
C ARG A 142 13.30 -9.49 -16.16
N PRO A 143 14.38 -10.23 -15.86
CA PRO A 143 14.48 -10.90 -14.58
C PRO A 143 14.39 -9.86 -13.46
N PHE A 144 13.86 -10.27 -12.31
CA PHE A 144 13.85 -9.48 -11.09
C PHE A 144 15.16 -9.76 -10.34
N GLU A 145 15.79 -8.71 -9.81
CA GLU A 145 16.54 -8.85 -8.57
C GLU A 145 15.51 -9.14 -7.48
N VAL A 146 15.85 -10.03 -6.54
CA VAL A 146 15.08 -10.22 -5.31
C VAL A 146 15.23 -8.89 -4.56
N ALA A 147 14.22 -8.04 -4.68
CA ALA A 147 14.15 -6.77 -4.00
C ALA A 147 13.22 -7.00 -2.81
N GLU A 148 13.66 -6.57 -1.63
CA GLU A 148 12.79 -6.35 -0.48
C GLU A 148 11.48 -5.72 -0.97
N SER A 149 10.33 -6.25 -0.55
CA SER A 149 9.04 -5.67 -0.92
C SER A 149 9.03 -4.18 -0.60
N GLU A 150 8.43 -3.36 -1.47
CA GLU A 150 8.54 -1.89 -1.39
C GLU A 150 8.06 -1.34 -0.03
N GLY A 151 7.20 -2.09 0.68
CA GLY A 151 6.74 -1.76 2.02
C GLY A 151 7.83 -1.81 3.09
N VAL A 152 8.89 -2.63 2.95
CA VAL A 152 10.00 -2.71 3.92
C VAL A 152 10.70 -1.35 4.04
N SER A 153 11.09 -0.78 2.89
CA SER A 153 11.76 0.53 2.87
C SER A 153 10.79 1.66 3.19
N ILE A 154 9.56 1.65 2.65
CA ILE A 154 8.58 2.71 2.91
C ILE A 154 8.24 2.82 4.40
N MET A 155 8.24 1.71 5.13
CA MET A 155 7.88 1.65 6.55
C MET A 155 9.07 1.73 7.51
N GLY A 156 10.30 2.00 7.03
CA GLY A 156 11.48 2.13 7.89
C GLY A 156 12.05 0.81 8.44
N ALA A 157 11.61 -0.34 7.94
CA ALA A 157 12.15 -1.63 8.38
C ALA A 157 13.60 -1.85 7.88
N THR A 158 13.99 -1.23 6.76
CA THR A 158 15.39 -1.26 6.30
C THR A 158 16.35 -0.63 7.29
N ASP A 159 15.90 0.39 8.04
CA ASP A 159 16.74 1.08 9.02
C ASP A 159 16.93 0.24 10.27
N HIS A 160 15.88 -0.47 10.69
CA HIS A 160 15.96 -1.51 11.71
C HIS A 160 16.97 -2.60 11.31
N HIS A 161 16.89 -3.09 10.07
CA HIS A 161 17.86 -4.09 9.57
C HIS A 161 19.28 -3.54 9.60
N ALA A 162 19.48 -2.27 9.27
CA ALA A 162 20.79 -1.62 9.26
C ALA A 162 21.43 -1.50 10.65
N ILE A 163 20.62 -1.36 11.71
CA ILE A 163 21.09 -1.43 13.11
C ILE A 163 21.13 -2.86 13.67
N GLY A 164 20.81 -3.86 12.85
CA GLY A 164 20.88 -5.28 13.21
C GLY A 164 19.63 -5.83 13.91
N VAL A 165 18.51 -5.10 13.86
CA VAL A 165 17.20 -5.56 14.32
C VAL A 165 16.46 -6.18 13.13
N THR A 166 16.23 -7.48 13.17
CA THR A 166 15.73 -8.29 12.03
C THR A 166 14.59 -9.24 12.42
N GLY A 167 14.04 -9.11 13.63
CA GLY A 167 13.03 -9.98 14.22
C GLY A 167 13.59 -11.17 14.99
N SER A 168 14.89 -11.15 15.30
CA SER A 168 15.59 -12.28 15.93
C SER A 168 14.98 -12.62 17.30
N GLY A 169 14.77 -13.92 17.54
CA GLY A 169 14.18 -14.40 18.80
C GLY A 169 12.66 -14.20 18.91
N VAL A 170 12.02 -13.56 17.94
CA VAL A 170 10.56 -13.37 17.91
C VAL A 170 9.90 -14.50 17.11
N LYS A 171 8.78 -15.01 17.63
CA LYS A 171 7.96 -16.03 16.96
C LYS A 171 6.70 -15.40 16.41
N VAL A 172 6.45 -15.61 15.12
CA VAL A 172 5.30 -15.08 14.39
C VAL A 172 4.50 -16.23 13.78
N ALA A 173 3.21 -16.31 14.10
CA ALA A 173 2.29 -17.24 13.49
C ALA A 173 1.57 -16.59 12.30
N ILE A 174 1.43 -17.35 11.22
CA ILE A 174 0.55 -17.04 10.09
C ILE A 174 -0.58 -18.07 10.12
N ILE A 175 -1.77 -17.65 10.50
CA ILE A 175 -2.97 -18.48 10.46
C ILE A 175 -3.71 -18.17 9.17
N ASP A 176 -3.73 -19.12 8.23
CA ASP A 176 -4.27 -18.91 6.87
C ASP A 176 -5.00 -20.17 6.34
N LEU A 177 -5.53 -20.09 5.11
CA LEU A 177 -6.33 -21.16 4.49
C LEU A 177 -5.48 -22.14 3.66
N GLY A 178 -4.20 -21.82 3.42
CA GLY A 178 -3.27 -22.69 2.71
C GLY A 178 -1.97 -22.02 2.28
N PHE A 179 -0.96 -22.86 2.06
CA PHE A 179 0.41 -22.45 1.74
C PHE A 179 0.90 -23.11 0.44
N GLN A 180 0.09 -23.10 -0.63
CA GLN A 180 0.55 -23.56 -1.95
C GLN A 180 1.82 -22.81 -2.38
N ASN A 181 2.69 -23.50 -3.10
CA ASN A 181 3.99 -23.01 -3.56
C ASN A 181 5.00 -22.69 -2.45
N LEU A 182 4.76 -23.09 -1.19
CA LEU A 182 5.69 -22.87 -0.09
C LEU A 182 7.10 -23.39 -0.41
N THR A 183 7.22 -24.63 -0.91
CA THR A 183 8.53 -25.19 -1.27
C THR A 183 9.22 -24.38 -2.39
N THR A 184 8.44 -23.80 -3.32
CA THR A 184 9.00 -22.95 -4.36
C THR A 184 9.52 -21.64 -3.78
N ALA A 185 8.76 -20.99 -2.90
CA ALA A 185 9.18 -19.78 -2.20
C ALA A 185 10.44 -20.03 -1.34
N GLN A 186 10.48 -21.14 -0.61
CA GLN A 186 11.64 -21.55 0.18
C GLN A 186 12.90 -21.79 -0.66
N ASN A 187 12.76 -22.46 -1.80
CA ASN A 187 13.88 -22.67 -2.71
C ASN A 187 14.38 -21.36 -3.36
N ALA A 188 13.53 -20.34 -3.43
CA ALA A 188 13.86 -19.01 -3.92
C ALA A 188 14.41 -18.08 -2.83
N GLY A 189 14.33 -18.47 -1.55
CA GLY A 189 14.72 -17.63 -0.41
C GLY A 189 13.66 -16.62 0.04
N GLU A 190 12.44 -16.70 -0.51
CA GLU A 190 11.33 -15.78 -0.23
C GLU A 190 10.59 -16.14 1.07
N VAL A 191 10.75 -17.38 1.55
CA VAL A 191 10.20 -17.87 2.82
C VAL A 191 11.28 -18.73 3.48
N PRO A 192 11.47 -18.71 4.82
CA PRO A 192 12.58 -19.42 5.43
C PRO A 192 12.45 -20.94 5.24
N ALA A 193 13.58 -21.65 5.11
CA ALA A 193 13.56 -23.10 5.04
C ALA A 193 13.12 -23.76 6.37
N ASN A 194 13.33 -23.08 7.49
CA ASN A 194 13.14 -23.57 8.86
C ASN A 194 11.78 -23.19 9.49
N VAL A 195 10.74 -22.96 8.69
CA VAL A 195 9.39 -22.73 9.22
C VAL A 195 8.82 -23.95 9.93
N THR A 196 8.00 -23.73 10.94
CA THR A 196 7.16 -24.77 11.55
C THR A 196 5.80 -24.78 10.87
N THR A 197 5.25 -25.95 10.55
CA THR A 197 3.93 -26.04 9.88
C THR A 197 2.97 -26.90 10.69
N VAL A 198 1.71 -26.48 10.77
CA VAL A 198 0.61 -27.22 11.40
C VAL A 198 -0.59 -27.18 10.46
N ASP A 199 -1.19 -28.34 10.18
CA ASP A 199 -2.38 -28.44 9.34
C ASP A 199 -3.54 -29.07 10.10
N TYR A 200 -4.51 -28.24 10.49
CA TYR A 200 -5.72 -28.69 11.20
C TYR A 200 -6.77 -29.29 10.25
N THR A 201 -6.64 -29.04 8.94
CA THR A 201 -7.60 -29.52 7.94
C THR A 201 -7.37 -30.98 7.53
N GLY A 202 -6.17 -31.51 7.78
CA GLY A 202 -5.74 -32.83 7.31
C GLY A 202 -5.61 -32.96 5.78
N SER A 203 -5.73 -31.86 5.03
CA SER A 203 -5.69 -31.85 3.56
C SER A 203 -4.30 -31.62 2.96
N GLY A 204 -3.31 -31.35 3.80
CA GLY A 204 -1.96 -30.93 3.45
C GLY A 204 -1.78 -29.42 3.54
N ILE A 205 -0.63 -29.00 4.12
CA ILE A 205 -0.29 -27.58 4.33
C ILE A 205 -0.31 -26.77 3.02
N GLN A 206 0.16 -27.37 1.92
CA GLN A 206 0.22 -26.73 0.60
C GLN A 206 -1.04 -26.97 -0.26
N ALA A 207 -2.16 -27.41 0.29
CA ALA A 207 -3.42 -27.52 -0.46
C ALA A 207 -4.27 -26.23 -0.34
N THR A 208 -5.32 -26.12 -1.17
CA THR A 208 -6.35 -25.05 -1.18
C THR A 208 -5.93 -23.74 -1.85
N THR A 209 -5.03 -22.96 -1.26
CA THR A 209 -4.67 -21.62 -1.75
C THR A 209 -3.18 -21.33 -1.56
N LYS A 210 -2.66 -20.38 -2.34
CA LYS A 210 -1.30 -19.84 -2.25
C LYS A 210 -1.19 -18.59 -1.37
N HIS A 211 -2.31 -18.15 -0.81
CA HIS A 211 -2.44 -16.90 -0.07
C HIS A 211 -1.50 -16.82 1.14
N GLY A 212 -1.50 -17.83 2.01
CA GLY A 212 -0.65 -17.86 3.20
C GLY A 212 0.86 -17.83 2.89
N THR A 213 1.29 -18.37 1.74
CA THR A 213 2.70 -18.29 1.31
C THR A 213 3.09 -16.84 0.98
N ALA A 214 2.21 -16.08 0.32
CA ALA A 214 2.48 -14.67 0.01
C ALA A 214 2.49 -13.80 1.27
N VAL A 215 1.62 -14.11 2.23
CA VAL A 215 1.60 -13.46 3.55
C VAL A 215 2.90 -13.75 4.31
N ALA A 216 3.38 -15.00 4.30
CA ALA A 216 4.63 -15.38 4.95
C ALA A 216 5.86 -14.69 4.34
N GLU A 217 5.87 -14.49 3.01
CA GLU A 217 6.93 -13.75 2.31
C GLU A 217 7.01 -12.30 2.79
N VAL A 218 5.89 -11.59 2.91
CA VAL A 218 5.89 -10.20 3.40
C VAL A 218 6.39 -10.09 4.84
N ILE A 219 6.05 -11.05 5.71
CA ILE A 219 6.58 -11.06 7.09
C ILE A 219 8.08 -11.35 7.09
N HIS A 220 8.55 -12.28 6.24
CA HIS A 220 9.99 -12.53 6.09
C HIS A 220 10.72 -11.28 5.60
N ASP A 221 10.18 -10.58 4.61
CA ASP A 221 10.80 -9.35 4.10
C ASP A 221 10.95 -8.29 5.19
N MET A 222 9.92 -8.11 6.02
CA MET A 222 9.94 -7.15 7.12
C MET A 222 10.85 -7.59 8.29
N ALA A 223 10.84 -8.87 8.65
CA ALA A 223 11.51 -9.42 9.82
C ALA A 223 12.20 -10.74 9.45
N PRO A 224 13.36 -10.69 8.76
CA PRO A 224 13.96 -11.86 8.13
C PRO A 224 14.44 -12.95 9.08
N ASP A 225 14.74 -12.61 10.34
CA ASP A 225 15.18 -13.56 11.37
C ASP A 225 14.06 -13.99 12.33
N ALA A 226 12.82 -13.53 12.09
CA ALA A 226 11.66 -14.00 12.85
C ALA A 226 11.37 -15.48 12.58
N GLN A 227 11.07 -16.23 13.64
CA GLN A 227 10.70 -17.63 13.52
C GLN A 227 9.24 -17.76 13.08
N LEU A 228 9.02 -18.18 11.83
CA LEU A 228 7.66 -18.30 11.28
C LEU A 228 7.01 -19.67 11.57
N TYR A 229 5.75 -19.60 11.98
CA TYR A 229 4.85 -20.75 12.17
C TYR A 229 3.69 -20.61 11.17
N LEU A 230 3.49 -21.60 10.31
CA LEU A 230 2.45 -21.60 9.28
C LEU A 230 1.32 -22.57 9.69
N LEU A 231 0.18 -22.03 10.10
CA LEU A 231 -0.94 -22.79 10.63
C LEU A 231 -2.10 -22.73 9.64
N LYS A 232 -2.45 -23.88 9.06
CA LYS A 232 -3.57 -23.98 8.12
C LYS A 232 -4.84 -24.40 8.86
N ILE A 233 -5.90 -23.63 8.63
CA ILE A 233 -7.23 -23.83 9.22
C ILE A 233 -8.31 -23.98 8.14
N GLY A 234 -9.43 -24.60 8.48
CA GLY A 234 -10.60 -24.72 7.60
C GLY A 234 -11.92 -24.26 8.21
N ASN A 235 -11.99 -24.09 9.53
CA ASN A 235 -13.18 -23.67 10.28
C ASN A 235 -12.79 -22.98 11.60
N ASP A 236 -13.78 -22.51 12.34
CA ASP A 236 -13.64 -21.79 13.61
C ASP A 236 -13.02 -22.64 14.73
N VAL A 237 -13.30 -23.95 14.77
CA VAL A 237 -12.66 -24.89 15.70
C VAL A 237 -11.17 -25.02 15.40
N ASP A 238 -10.79 -25.10 14.13
CA ASP A 238 -9.38 -25.08 13.71
C ASP A 238 -8.70 -23.75 14.09
N LEU A 239 -9.40 -22.62 13.94
CA LEU A 239 -8.92 -21.29 14.37
C LEU A 239 -8.64 -21.26 15.87
N GLY A 240 -9.57 -21.77 16.69
CA GLY A 240 -9.40 -21.89 18.15
C GLY A 240 -8.19 -22.76 18.50
N ASN A 241 -8.06 -23.94 17.87
CA ASN A 241 -6.92 -24.83 18.08
C ASN A 241 -5.57 -24.22 17.64
N ALA A 242 -5.56 -23.46 16.54
CA ALA A 242 -4.38 -22.75 16.06
C ALA A 242 -3.96 -21.64 17.04
N LYS A 243 -4.93 -20.89 17.58
CA LYS A 243 -4.69 -19.91 18.64
C LYS A 243 -4.13 -20.57 19.91
N ASP A 244 -4.69 -21.69 20.36
CA ASP A 244 -4.20 -22.42 21.55
C ASP A 244 -2.78 -22.97 21.34
N TYR A 245 -2.45 -23.37 20.11
CA TYR A 245 -1.09 -23.72 19.73
C TYR A 245 -0.14 -22.53 19.88
N CYS A 246 -0.55 -21.33 19.46
CA CYS A 246 0.25 -20.12 19.61
C CYS A 246 0.56 -19.83 21.09
N ILE A 247 -0.45 -19.93 21.97
CA ILE A 247 -0.27 -19.79 23.43
C ILE A 247 0.74 -20.82 23.95
N THR A 248 0.54 -22.09 23.62
CA THR A 248 1.37 -23.21 24.12
C THR A 248 2.83 -23.13 23.67
N HIS A 249 3.08 -22.52 22.50
CA HIS A 249 4.43 -22.41 21.93
C HIS A 249 5.11 -21.06 22.20
N GLY A 250 4.49 -20.18 22.99
CA GLY A 250 5.00 -18.86 23.34
C GLY A 250 5.16 -17.96 22.14
N ILE A 251 4.23 -18.05 21.18
CA ILE A 251 4.17 -17.15 20.02
C ILE A 251 3.64 -15.81 20.50
N ARG A 252 4.27 -14.70 20.08
CA ARG A 252 3.93 -13.35 20.54
C ARG A 252 3.13 -12.54 19.52
N VAL A 253 3.19 -12.91 18.24
CA VAL A 253 2.47 -12.24 17.14
C VAL A 253 1.74 -13.28 16.30
N ILE A 254 0.46 -13.04 16.04
CA ILE A 254 -0.36 -13.77 15.06
C ILE A 254 -0.70 -12.79 13.94
N ASN A 255 -0.38 -13.14 12.70
CA ASN A 255 -1.00 -12.54 11.53
C ASN A 255 -2.15 -13.44 11.05
N HIS A 256 -3.33 -12.84 10.86
CA HIS A 256 -4.48 -13.49 10.25
C HIS A 256 -5.04 -12.62 9.11
N SER A 257 -4.71 -12.98 7.87
CA SER A 257 -5.14 -12.26 6.68
C SER A 257 -6.42 -12.88 6.07
N VAL A 258 -7.37 -13.28 6.91
CA VAL A 258 -8.61 -13.95 6.53
C VAL A 258 -9.79 -13.23 7.21
N ALA A 259 -10.95 -13.27 6.57
CA ALA A 259 -12.19 -12.64 7.01
C ALA A 259 -13.28 -13.68 7.26
N TRP A 260 -14.13 -13.41 8.25
CA TRP A 260 -15.27 -14.23 8.64
C TRP A 260 -16.56 -13.39 8.60
N PHE A 261 -17.67 -14.04 8.28
CA PHE A 261 -18.99 -13.43 8.09
C PHE A 261 -20.08 -14.32 8.69
N GLY A 262 -21.24 -13.74 9.01
CA GLY A 262 -22.37 -14.51 9.55
C GLY A 262 -22.16 -15.04 10.96
N ALA A 263 -21.15 -14.52 11.69
CA ALA A 263 -20.77 -15.01 13.02
C ALA A 263 -21.22 -14.07 14.16
N ALA A 264 -21.37 -12.77 13.89
CA ALA A 264 -21.97 -11.75 14.75
C ALA A 264 -22.18 -10.45 13.95
N PHE A 265 -22.76 -9.43 14.58
CA PHE A 265 -23.09 -8.15 13.95
C PHE A 265 -21.90 -7.17 13.85
N TYR A 266 -20.66 -7.66 13.73
CA TYR A 266 -19.47 -6.82 13.48
C TYR A 266 -19.23 -5.71 14.53
N ASP A 267 -19.65 -5.96 15.76
CA ASP A 267 -19.56 -5.09 16.94
C ASP A 267 -18.47 -5.57 17.91
N GLY A 268 -17.57 -6.45 17.46
CA GLY A 268 -16.52 -7.07 18.27
C GLY A 268 -16.98 -8.24 19.13
N THR A 269 -18.22 -8.72 18.96
CA THR A 269 -18.76 -9.89 19.66
C THR A 269 -18.73 -11.15 18.80
N GLY A 270 -19.03 -12.30 19.41
CA GLY A 270 -19.20 -13.58 18.72
C GLY A 270 -17.93 -14.43 18.69
N PRO A 271 -18.06 -15.70 18.25
CA PRO A 271 -17.07 -16.75 18.49
C PRO A 271 -15.71 -16.44 17.85
N ILE A 272 -15.69 -15.78 16.69
CA ILE A 272 -14.46 -15.44 15.99
C ILE A 272 -13.70 -14.32 16.72
N CYS A 273 -14.41 -13.29 17.18
CA CYS A 273 -13.83 -12.24 18.02
C CYS A 273 -13.39 -12.77 19.39
N ASP A 274 -14.16 -13.68 20.00
CA ASP A 274 -13.81 -14.29 21.28
C ASP A 274 -12.50 -15.07 21.20
N ILE A 275 -12.27 -15.83 20.10
CA ILE A 275 -11.00 -16.53 19.87
C ILE A 275 -9.83 -15.54 19.77
N ALA A 276 -9.99 -14.44 19.04
CA ALA A 276 -8.94 -13.45 18.84
C ALA A 276 -8.66 -12.64 20.13
N ASN A 277 -9.71 -12.23 20.86
CA ASN A 277 -9.61 -11.57 22.16
C ASN A 277 -8.94 -12.47 23.21
N ASP A 278 -9.14 -13.78 23.15
CA ASP A 278 -8.45 -14.71 24.05
C ASP A 278 -6.93 -14.74 23.78
N ALA A 279 -6.48 -14.57 22.54
CA ALA A 279 -5.05 -14.42 22.23
C ALA A 279 -4.47 -13.15 22.89
N TYR A 280 -5.19 -12.03 22.82
CA TYR A 280 -4.83 -10.78 23.49
C TYR A 280 -4.71 -10.97 25.01
N ASN A 281 -5.67 -11.67 25.62
CA ASN A 281 -5.65 -11.96 27.07
C ASN A 281 -4.44 -12.82 27.50
N HIS A 282 -3.83 -13.53 26.55
CA HIS A 282 -2.60 -14.32 26.76
C HIS A 282 -1.33 -13.59 26.28
N GLY A 283 -1.40 -12.27 26.04
CA GLY A 283 -0.24 -11.44 25.70
C GLY A 283 0.26 -11.60 24.26
N ILE A 284 -0.60 -12.09 23.37
CA ILE A 284 -0.31 -12.26 21.94
C ILE A 284 -0.95 -11.12 21.16
N LEU A 285 -0.15 -10.42 20.36
CA LEU A 285 -0.68 -9.46 19.40
C LEU A 285 -1.34 -10.20 18.24
N TRP A 286 -2.63 -9.96 18.02
CA TRP A 286 -3.33 -10.43 16.82
C TRP A 286 -3.44 -9.30 15.81
N VAL A 287 -2.72 -9.41 14.70
CA VAL A 287 -2.80 -8.50 13.55
C VAL A 287 -3.74 -9.10 12.51
N ASN A 288 -4.81 -8.38 12.17
CA ASN A 288 -5.78 -8.83 11.18
C ASN A 288 -5.86 -7.89 10.00
N ALA A 289 -6.04 -8.43 8.80
CA ALA A 289 -6.44 -7.63 7.66
C ALA A 289 -7.82 -7.00 7.92
N ALA A 290 -7.97 -5.67 7.73
CA ALA A 290 -9.24 -4.99 8.00
C ALA A 290 -10.40 -5.49 7.12
N GLY A 291 -10.09 -5.94 5.90
CA GLY A 291 -11.03 -6.44 4.92
C GLY A 291 -10.95 -5.67 3.60
N ASN A 292 -11.42 -6.30 2.52
CA ASN A 292 -11.43 -5.71 1.18
C ASN A 292 -12.86 -5.38 0.71
N TYR A 293 -13.72 -4.98 1.65
CA TYR A 293 -15.17 -4.91 1.45
C TYR A 293 -15.73 -3.50 1.41
N GLY A 294 -14.88 -2.46 1.50
CA GLY A 294 -15.36 -1.08 1.49
C GLY A 294 -16.18 -0.72 0.24
N ASN A 295 -15.95 -1.37 -0.91
CA ASN A 295 -16.80 -1.15 -2.10
C ASN A 295 -17.94 -2.15 -2.26
N MET A 296 -18.02 -3.16 -1.38
CA MET A 296 -18.89 -4.34 -1.50
C MET A 296 -19.69 -4.60 -0.22
N HIS A 297 -20.03 -3.52 0.48
CA HIS A 297 -20.76 -3.54 1.73
C HIS A 297 -21.91 -2.52 1.66
N TYR A 298 -23.05 -2.91 2.23
CA TYR A 298 -24.21 -2.06 2.46
C TYR A 298 -24.57 -2.10 3.94
N GLN A 299 -24.94 -0.95 4.49
CA GLN A 299 -25.51 -0.86 5.82
C GLN A 299 -26.69 0.10 5.83
N GLY A 300 -27.77 -0.32 6.49
CA GLY A 300 -28.98 0.47 6.65
C GLY A 300 -29.88 -0.11 7.73
N THR A 301 -30.90 0.63 8.14
CA THR A 301 -31.94 0.12 9.04
C THR A 301 -33.11 -0.39 8.22
N MET A 302 -33.60 -1.58 8.53
CA MET A 302 -34.82 -2.12 7.93
C MET A 302 -35.92 -1.06 7.96
N THR A 303 -36.47 -0.76 6.79
CA THR A 303 -37.43 0.32 6.57
C THR A 303 -38.48 -0.20 5.60
N ASP A 304 -39.74 -0.19 6.01
CA ASP A 304 -40.90 -0.68 5.26
C ASP A 304 -42.01 0.38 5.35
N THR A 305 -41.93 1.42 4.52
CA THR A 305 -42.82 2.60 4.63
C THR A 305 -44.20 2.39 4.02
N ASP A 306 -44.33 1.47 3.06
CA ASP A 306 -45.58 1.17 2.37
C ASP A 306 -46.24 -0.13 2.88
N ASN A 307 -45.61 -0.79 3.86
CA ASN A 307 -46.11 -1.94 4.61
C ASN A 307 -46.29 -3.18 3.73
N ASP A 308 -45.40 -3.35 2.76
CA ASP A 308 -45.29 -4.49 1.87
C ASP A 308 -44.27 -5.56 2.35
N ARG A 309 -43.53 -5.23 3.42
CA ARG A 309 -42.49 -6.01 4.12
C ARG A 309 -41.12 -6.01 3.49
N LYS A 310 -40.88 -5.28 2.39
CA LYS A 310 -39.56 -5.17 1.80
C LYS A 310 -38.78 -4.01 2.40
N HIS A 311 -37.46 -4.14 2.30
CA HIS A 311 -36.57 -3.08 2.71
C HIS A 311 -36.46 -2.02 1.62
N GLU A 312 -36.76 -0.79 1.98
CA GLU A 312 -36.51 0.40 1.18
C GLU A 312 -35.04 0.83 1.34
N PHE A 313 -34.21 0.57 0.32
CA PHE A 313 -32.80 0.99 0.29
C PHE A 313 -32.69 2.52 0.14
N THR A 314 -33.60 3.09 -0.64
CA THR A 314 -33.93 4.51 -0.67
C THR A 314 -35.45 4.65 -0.78
N PRO A 315 -36.06 5.83 -0.59
CA PRO A 315 -37.51 5.95 -0.73
C PRO A 315 -38.01 5.51 -2.11
N ASN A 316 -38.85 4.47 -2.16
CA ASN A 316 -39.42 3.84 -3.37
C ASN A 316 -38.41 3.01 -4.19
N ASP A 317 -37.38 2.46 -3.55
CA ASP A 317 -36.42 1.55 -4.17
C ASP A 317 -36.15 0.37 -3.23
N GLU A 318 -36.76 -0.75 -3.56
CA GLU A 318 -36.77 -1.97 -2.75
C GLU A 318 -35.78 -3.01 -3.28
N ALA A 319 -35.07 -2.68 -4.37
CA ALA A 319 -34.31 -3.61 -5.18
C ALA A 319 -32.90 -3.11 -5.45
N LEU A 320 -31.98 -3.39 -4.53
CA LEU A 320 -30.58 -3.01 -4.69
C LEU A 320 -29.94 -3.75 -5.88
N SER A 321 -29.51 -3.00 -6.89
CA SER A 321 -28.89 -3.57 -8.08
C SER A 321 -27.36 -3.74 -7.96
N PHE A 322 -26.85 -4.81 -8.56
CA PHE A 322 -25.42 -5.09 -8.64
C PHE A 322 -25.08 -5.87 -9.90
N HIS A 323 -23.82 -5.78 -10.34
CA HIS A 323 -23.37 -6.43 -11.57
C HIS A 323 -22.48 -7.63 -11.28
N ASP A 324 -22.75 -8.74 -11.99
CA ASP A 324 -21.92 -9.94 -11.94
C ASP A 324 -21.61 -10.49 -13.34
N ASN A 325 -20.57 -11.32 -13.41
CA ASN A 325 -20.12 -11.97 -14.63
C ASN A 325 -20.58 -13.43 -14.70
N VAL A 326 -20.79 -13.92 -15.92
CA VAL A 326 -21.16 -15.32 -16.17
C VAL A 326 -20.19 -16.29 -15.48
N GLY A 327 -20.76 -17.27 -14.78
CA GLY A 327 -20.04 -18.35 -14.12
C GLY A 327 -19.36 -17.97 -12.80
N VAL A 328 -19.53 -16.73 -12.32
CA VAL A 328 -19.08 -16.33 -10.99
C VAL A 328 -20.08 -16.84 -9.95
N THR A 329 -19.57 -17.39 -8.85
CA THR A 329 -20.37 -17.71 -7.67
C THR A 329 -20.32 -16.53 -6.72
N LEU A 330 -21.41 -15.76 -6.69
CA LEU A 330 -21.61 -14.70 -5.72
C LEU A 330 -22.12 -15.28 -4.40
N GLN A 331 -21.75 -14.61 -3.32
CA GLN A 331 -22.25 -14.92 -1.99
C GLN A 331 -22.65 -13.61 -1.30
N ILE A 332 -23.90 -13.53 -0.85
CA ILE A 332 -24.44 -12.38 -0.12
C ILE A 332 -24.72 -12.85 1.29
N ILE A 333 -24.11 -12.17 2.26
CA ILE A 333 -24.26 -12.47 3.67
C ILE A 333 -24.81 -11.23 4.34
N MET A 334 -25.89 -11.38 5.08
CA MET A 334 -26.51 -10.31 5.85
C MET A 334 -26.54 -10.69 7.31
N ASP A 335 -26.20 -9.77 8.19
CA ASP A 335 -26.35 -9.89 9.65
C ASP A 335 -27.21 -8.72 10.15
N TRP A 336 -27.89 -8.88 11.29
CA TRP A 336 -28.61 -7.79 11.94
C TRP A 336 -28.39 -7.71 13.45
N ASP A 337 -28.68 -6.55 14.05
CA ASP A 337 -28.37 -6.19 15.45
C ASP A 337 -29.23 -6.87 16.52
N ALA A 338 -29.50 -8.17 16.34
CA ALA A 338 -30.20 -9.04 17.27
C ALA A 338 -29.36 -10.26 17.69
N TYR A 339 -28.03 -10.14 17.66
CA TYR A 339 -27.11 -11.21 18.05
C TYR A 339 -27.18 -11.44 19.58
N PRO A 340 -27.09 -12.67 20.11
CA PRO A 340 -26.76 -13.93 19.43
C PRO A 340 -27.94 -14.71 18.83
N THR A 341 -29.16 -14.44 19.28
CA THR A 341 -30.34 -15.12 18.75
C THR A 341 -31.56 -14.21 18.69
N THR A 342 -32.42 -14.46 17.69
CA THR A 342 -33.64 -13.69 17.46
C THR A 342 -34.78 -14.57 16.96
N TYR A 343 -36.00 -14.08 17.16
CA TYR A 343 -37.23 -14.60 16.56
C TYR A 343 -37.65 -13.83 15.30
N ASP A 344 -37.13 -12.63 15.10
CA ASP A 344 -37.37 -11.84 13.89
C ASP A 344 -36.68 -12.52 12.71
N ASP A 345 -37.36 -12.59 11.57
CA ASP A 345 -36.94 -13.38 10.43
C ASP A 345 -36.92 -12.52 9.15
N TYR A 346 -35.73 -12.44 8.54
CA TYR A 346 -35.54 -11.75 7.27
C TYR A 346 -35.06 -12.73 6.21
N ASP A 347 -35.59 -12.62 4.99
CA ASP A 347 -35.12 -13.41 3.86
C ASP A 347 -34.46 -12.51 2.80
N LEU A 348 -33.39 -13.02 2.20
CA LEU A 348 -32.80 -12.46 0.99
C LEU A 348 -33.48 -13.08 -0.24
N PHE A 349 -33.90 -12.25 -1.19
CA PHE A 349 -34.42 -12.68 -2.48
C PHE A 349 -33.61 -12.06 -3.62
N LEU A 350 -33.14 -12.91 -4.52
CA LEU A 350 -32.37 -12.51 -5.70
C LEU A 350 -33.25 -12.57 -6.95
N TYR A 351 -33.16 -11.54 -7.79
CA TYR A 351 -33.84 -11.44 -9.08
C TYR A 351 -32.84 -11.15 -10.21
N ASP A 352 -33.13 -11.63 -11.42
CA ASP A 352 -32.34 -11.38 -12.64
C ASP A 352 -32.91 -10.24 -13.52
N ILE A 353 -34.04 -9.67 -13.10
CA ILE A 353 -34.67 -8.48 -13.64
C ILE A 353 -35.24 -7.66 -12.48
N ASP A 354 -35.22 -6.34 -12.62
CA ASP A 354 -35.69 -5.40 -11.61
C ASP A 354 -37.15 -5.69 -11.21
N PRO A 355 -37.41 -6.14 -9.97
CA PRO A 355 -38.76 -6.48 -9.52
C PRO A 355 -39.65 -5.24 -9.29
N ASP A 356 -39.08 -4.06 -9.08
CA ASP A 356 -39.84 -2.83 -8.79
C ASP A 356 -40.50 -2.31 -10.06
N THR A 357 -39.78 -2.39 -11.18
CA THR A 357 -40.32 -2.06 -12.51
C THR A 357 -41.00 -3.24 -13.21
N ASN A 358 -40.86 -4.47 -12.69
CA ASN A 358 -41.43 -5.68 -13.29
C ASN A 358 -42.15 -6.54 -12.23
N PRO A 359 -43.43 -6.28 -11.90
CA PRO A 359 -44.18 -7.00 -10.88
C PRO A 359 -44.34 -8.51 -11.09
N GLY A 360 -44.02 -9.01 -12.29
CA GLY A 360 -44.01 -10.44 -12.63
C GLY A 360 -42.64 -11.12 -12.49
N ALA A 361 -41.61 -10.40 -12.03
CA ALA A 361 -40.25 -10.92 -11.86
C ALA A 361 -40.25 -12.15 -10.95
N GLN A 362 -39.46 -13.16 -11.32
CA GLN A 362 -39.36 -14.40 -10.56
C GLN A 362 -38.07 -14.39 -9.76
N VAL A 363 -38.14 -14.91 -8.54
CA VAL A 363 -36.97 -15.12 -7.69
C VAL A 363 -36.08 -16.19 -8.33
N VAL A 364 -34.80 -15.89 -8.50
CA VAL A 364 -33.80 -16.84 -9.04
C VAL A 364 -33.00 -17.55 -7.94
N ALA A 365 -32.92 -16.95 -6.74
CA ALA A 365 -32.39 -17.56 -5.53
C ALA A 365 -32.93 -16.86 -4.27
N SER A 366 -32.94 -17.55 -3.15
CA SER A 366 -33.23 -16.95 -1.84
C SER A 366 -32.33 -17.56 -0.77
N SER A 367 -32.22 -16.88 0.38
CA SER A 367 -31.67 -17.52 1.58
C SER A 367 -32.62 -18.63 2.09
N GLN A 368 -32.11 -19.48 2.98
CA GLN A 368 -32.77 -20.73 3.39
C GLN A 368 -32.71 -21.04 4.88
N ASN A 369 -32.04 -20.22 5.69
CA ASN A 369 -32.12 -20.45 7.13
C ASN A 369 -33.56 -20.11 7.59
N ASN A 370 -33.90 -20.48 8.82
CA ASN A 370 -35.18 -20.11 9.39
C ASN A 370 -34.94 -19.60 10.80
N GLN A 371 -35.28 -18.33 11.04
CA GLN A 371 -35.68 -17.82 12.34
C GLN A 371 -37.22 -17.79 12.34
N GLY A 372 -37.83 -17.48 13.48
CA GLY A 372 -39.29 -17.31 13.50
C GLY A 372 -39.93 -17.75 14.80
N PRO A 373 -41.27 -17.64 14.93
CA PRO A 373 -41.98 -17.61 16.22
C PRO A 373 -41.76 -18.83 17.13
N THR A 374 -41.31 -19.96 16.58
CA THR A 374 -41.10 -21.22 17.29
C THR A 374 -39.63 -21.59 17.45
N TRP A 375 -38.70 -20.86 16.85
CA TRP A 375 -37.26 -21.13 16.88
C TRP A 375 -36.46 -19.82 16.85
N ALA A 376 -35.74 -19.55 17.95
CA ALA A 376 -34.77 -18.47 17.97
C ALA A 376 -33.47 -18.93 17.33
N GLY A 377 -33.09 -18.33 16.20
CA GLY A 377 -31.88 -18.64 15.45
C GLY A 377 -30.89 -17.47 15.47
N GLN A 378 -29.69 -17.69 14.93
CA GLN A 378 -28.71 -16.60 14.76
C GLN A 378 -29.23 -15.59 13.73
N PRO A 379 -29.02 -14.27 13.94
CA PRO A 379 -29.54 -13.20 13.10
C PRO A 379 -28.69 -12.97 11.86
N TYR A 380 -28.57 -13.98 10.99
CA TYR A 380 -27.85 -13.84 9.73
C TYR A 380 -28.53 -14.60 8.60
N GLU A 381 -28.43 -14.06 7.38
CA GLU A 381 -28.78 -14.69 6.10
C GLU A 381 -27.55 -14.98 5.25
N ASN A 382 -27.60 -16.09 4.49
CA ASN A 382 -26.59 -16.41 3.50
C ASN A 382 -27.24 -16.90 2.20
N LEU A 383 -26.96 -16.22 1.10
CA LEU A 383 -27.41 -16.56 -0.24
C LEU A 383 -26.19 -16.82 -1.13
N VAL A 384 -26.12 -18.01 -1.71
CA VAL A 384 -25.08 -18.39 -2.68
C VAL A 384 -25.73 -18.65 -4.04
N TYR A 385 -25.21 -18.01 -5.08
CA TYR A 385 -25.74 -18.14 -6.43
C TYR A 385 -24.62 -18.13 -7.48
N THR A 386 -24.70 -19.02 -8.46
CA THR A 386 -23.78 -19.00 -9.62
C THR A 386 -24.47 -18.33 -10.78
N ALA A 387 -24.00 -17.14 -11.16
CA ALA A 387 -24.59 -16.32 -12.20
C ALA A 387 -24.58 -17.06 -13.56
N PRO A 388 -25.74 -17.39 -14.16
CA PRO A 388 -25.78 -18.06 -15.46
C PRO A 388 -25.39 -17.16 -16.63
N ALA A 389 -25.37 -15.83 -16.42
CA ALA A 389 -25.01 -14.84 -17.43
C ALA A 389 -24.34 -13.61 -16.78
N SER A 390 -23.56 -12.87 -17.56
CA SER A 390 -23.11 -11.54 -17.14
C SER A 390 -24.31 -10.59 -17.23
N ALA A 391 -24.84 -10.17 -16.09
CA ALA A 391 -26.07 -9.40 -16.00
C ALA A 391 -26.09 -8.53 -14.74
N THR A 392 -27.08 -7.63 -14.68
CA THR A 392 -27.44 -6.96 -13.44
C THR A 392 -28.43 -7.84 -12.69
N TYR A 393 -28.17 -8.04 -11.41
CA TYR A 393 -29.04 -8.74 -10.48
C TYR A 393 -29.54 -7.77 -9.42
N TYR A 394 -30.63 -8.13 -8.76
CA TYR A 394 -31.31 -7.27 -7.79
C TYR A 394 -31.55 -8.05 -6.49
N LEU A 395 -31.10 -7.50 -5.38
CA LEU A 395 -31.35 -8.03 -4.04
C LEU A 395 -32.56 -7.32 -3.43
N VAL A 396 -33.50 -8.10 -2.92
CA VAL A 396 -34.61 -7.63 -2.08
C VAL A 396 -34.50 -8.31 -0.73
N ILE A 397 -34.61 -7.52 0.35
CA ILE A 397 -34.62 -8.00 1.74
C ILE A 397 -36.07 -7.91 2.23
N LYS A 398 -36.61 -8.97 2.85
CA LYS A 398 -38.01 -8.96 3.34
C LYS A 398 -38.15 -9.48 4.75
N LYS A 399 -39.04 -8.86 5.53
CA LYS A 399 -39.60 -9.45 6.76
C LYS A 399 -40.46 -10.67 6.43
N LYS A 400 -40.24 -11.76 7.14
CA LYS A 400 -41.05 -12.97 6.95
C LYS A 400 -42.41 -12.83 7.61
N THR A 401 -42.44 -12.26 8.81
CA THR A 401 -43.63 -12.11 9.63
C THR A 401 -44.03 -10.64 9.78
N THR A 402 -45.31 -10.38 10.05
CA THR A 402 -45.81 -9.02 10.28
C THR A 402 -45.39 -8.44 11.64
N GLY A 403 -44.80 -9.27 12.52
CA GLY A 403 -44.40 -8.87 13.87
C GLY A 403 -42.91 -8.54 13.99
N ASP A 404 -42.13 -8.75 12.91
CA ASP A 404 -40.68 -8.61 12.96
C ASP A 404 -40.29 -7.13 13.14
N ALA A 405 -39.39 -6.88 14.09
CA ALA A 405 -38.89 -5.54 14.40
C ALA A 405 -38.10 -4.92 13.23
N ASP A 406 -37.81 -3.62 13.29
CA ASP A 406 -36.87 -2.97 12.37
C ASP A 406 -35.47 -3.01 13.00
N HIS A 407 -34.55 -3.72 12.35
CA HIS A 407 -33.17 -3.92 12.80
C HIS A 407 -32.18 -3.19 11.90
N ALA A 408 -31.01 -2.84 12.44
CA ALA A 408 -29.86 -2.45 11.63
C ALA A 408 -29.34 -3.68 10.87
N LEU A 409 -29.11 -3.53 9.57
CA LEU A 409 -28.68 -4.58 8.65
C LEU A 409 -27.26 -4.27 8.17
N SER A 410 -26.39 -5.27 8.16
CA SER A 410 -25.07 -5.21 7.52
C SER A 410 -25.01 -6.30 6.46
N VAL A 411 -24.70 -5.93 5.21
CA VAL A 411 -24.76 -6.83 4.06
C VAL A 411 -23.44 -6.80 3.29
N PHE A 412 -22.78 -7.96 3.22
CA PHE A 412 -21.56 -8.16 2.46
C PHE A 412 -21.85 -8.87 1.14
N PHE A 413 -21.34 -8.29 0.04
CA PHE A 413 -21.46 -8.83 -1.31
C PHE A 413 -20.11 -9.40 -1.76
N LEU A 414 -19.94 -10.71 -1.66
CA LEU A 414 -18.70 -11.37 -2.05
C LEU A 414 -18.73 -11.75 -3.53
N ASN A 415 -17.60 -11.52 -4.21
CA ASN A 415 -17.38 -11.81 -5.63
C ASN A 415 -18.25 -11.00 -6.61
N VAL A 416 -18.81 -9.85 -6.21
CA VAL A 416 -19.53 -8.95 -7.13
C VAL A 416 -18.62 -7.88 -7.74
N SER A 417 -19.03 -7.26 -8.85
CA SER A 417 -18.19 -6.27 -9.56
C SER A 417 -18.57 -4.81 -9.33
N SER A 418 -19.81 -4.53 -8.95
CA SER A 418 -20.28 -3.20 -8.57
C SER A 418 -21.56 -3.27 -7.76
N LEU A 419 -21.76 -2.29 -6.88
CA LEU A 419 -22.93 -2.16 -6.00
C LEU A 419 -23.55 -0.76 -6.17
N GLU A 420 -24.86 -0.70 -6.37
CA GLU A 420 -25.62 0.56 -6.51
C GLU A 420 -25.54 1.42 -5.24
N TYR A 421 -26.04 0.88 -4.14
CA TYR A 421 -25.94 1.49 -2.82
C TYR A 421 -24.84 0.80 -2.03
N ARG A 422 -23.85 1.58 -1.58
CA ARG A 422 -22.74 1.06 -0.79
C ARG A 422 -22.37 2.01 0.33
N ASN A 423 -21.99 1.43 1.45
CA ASN A 423 -21.43 2.11 2.60
C ASN A 423 -20.01 1.60 2.74
N ARG A 424 -19.03 2.51 2.66
CA ARG A 424 -17.64 2.10 2.86
C ARG A 424 -17.38 1.91 4.34
N GLU A 425 -18.01 2.76 5.14
CA GLU A 425 -18.08 2.70 6.59
C GLU A 425 -18.68 1.37 7.05
N ASN A 426 -18.33 0.97 8.29
CA ASN A 426 -18.85 -0.23 8.94
C ASN A 426 -18.57 -1.54 8.20
N SER A 427 -17.59 -1.55 7.30
CA SER A 427 -17.33 -2.68 6.40
C SER A 427 -16.24 -3.63 6.91
N LEU A 428 -15.90 -3.57 8.20
CA LEU A 428 -14.94 -4.50 8.81
C LEU A 428 -15.54 -5.91 8.88
N ALA A 429 -14.72 -6.90 8.57
CA ALA A 429 -15.08 -8.31 8.74
C ALA A 429 -14.38 -8.87 9.99
N GLN A 430 -14.92 -9.95 10.55
CA GLN A 430 -14.35 -10.53 11.76
C GLN A 430 -13.05 -11.28 11.46
N PRO A 431 -12.07 -11.31 12.39
CA PRO A 431 -12.05 -10.65 13.71
C PRO A 431 -11.46 -9.23 13.72
N ALA A 432 -11.36 -8.52 12.60
CA ALA A 432 -10.76 -7.18 12.59
C ALA A 432 -11.57 -6.15 13.41
N ASP A 433 -12.85 -6.43 13.67
CA ASP A 433 -13.72 -5.68 14.57
C ASP A 433 -13.48 -5.99 16.06
N ALA A 434 -12.73 -7.02 16.42
CA ALA A 434 -12.49 -7.37 17.83
C ALA A 434 -11.68 -6.30 18.57
N THR A 435 -11.92 -6.15 19.88
CA THR A 435 -11.24 -5.13 20.71
C THR A 435 -9.76 -5.43 20.89
N GLY A 436 -9.39 -6.70 21.10
CA GLY A 436 -8.00 -7.14 21.29
C GLY A 436 -7.22 -7.37 20.00
N VAL A 437 -7.78 -7.00 18.85
CA VAL A 437 -7.16 -7.16 17.53
C VAL A 437 -6.66 -5.83 17.01
N LEU A 438 -5.46 -5.83 16.43
CA LEU A 438 -4.93 -4.73 15.66
C LEU A 438 -5.30 -4.94 14.18
N ALA A 439 -6.27 -4.18 13.69
CA ALA A 439 -6.72 -4.21 12.31
C ALA A 439 -5.84 -3.33 11.43
N ALA A 440 -5.35 -3.89 10.32
CA ALA A 440 -4.52 -3.20 9.34
C ALA A 440 -5.31 -2.89 8.06
N GLY A 441 -5.50 -1.60 7.78
CA GLY A 441 -6.04 -1.09 6.51
C GLY A 441 -4.95 -0.97 5.43
N ALA A 442 -5.37 -0.75 4.18
CA ALA A 442 -4.46 -0.74 3.02
C ALA A 442 -4.36 0.64 2.35
N VAL A 443 -3.13 1.12 2.21
CA VAL A 443 -2.74 2.29 1.40
C VAL A 443 -1.85 1.87 0.25
N ASN A 444 -1.79 2.68 -0.82
CA ASN A 444 -0.82 2.47 -1.88
C ASN A 444 0.58 2.93 -1.50
N LEU A 445 1.56 2.66 -2.37
CA LEU A 445 2.96 3.08 -2.21
C LEU A 445 3.17 4.61 -2.21
N THR A 446 2.08 5.39 -2.18
CA THR A 446 2.03 6.86 -2.15
C THR A 446 0.93 7.32 -1.19
N ASP A 447 0.63 6.51 -0.17
CA ASP A 447 -0.28 6.81 0.95
C ASP A 447 -1.75 7.08 0.62
N ASN A 448 -2.18 6.79 -0.60
CA ASN A 448 -3.60 6.89 -0.95
C ASN A 448 -4.35 5.65 -0.47
N LEU A 449 -5.40 5.87 0.33
CA LEU A 449 -6.29 4.81 0.81
C LEU A 449 -6.89 4.02 -0.35
N ARG A 450 -6.81 2.69 -0.27
CA ARG A 450 -7.47 1.82 -1.25
C ARG A 450 -8.98 1.89 -1.05
N GLY A 451 -9.72 2.15 -2.13
CA GLY A 451 -11.18 2.24 -2.06
C GLY A 451 -11.86 0.95 -1.59
N TYR A 452 -11.23 -0.21 -1.77
CA TYR A 452 -11.73 -1.49 -1.26
C TYR A 452 -11.36 -1.72 0.21
N SER A 453 -10.38 -1.01 0.78
CA SER A 453 -9.97 -1.20 2.17
C SER A 453 -11.17 -0.94 3.06
N SER A 454 -11.52 -1.93 3.85
CA SER A 454 -12.55 -1.81 4.86
C SER A 454 -12.15 -0.76 5.88
N ARG A 455 -13.15 -0.03 6.36
CA ARG A 455 -12.97 1.13 7.21
C ARG A 455 -14.08 1.18 8.26
N GLY A 456 -13.78 1.83 9.37
CA GLY A 456 -14.66 1.92 10.51
C GLY A 456 -15.80 2.92 10.32
N PRO A 457 -16.55 3.18 11.40
CA PRO A 457 -16.39 2.55 12.71
C PRO A 457 -16.80 1.07 12.69
N THR A 458 -16.49 0.31 13.75
CA THR A 458 -17.21 -0.96 14.01
C THR A 458 -18.69 -0.68 14.29
N ASN A 459 -19.54 -1.71 14.34
CA ASN A 459 -20.97 -1.49 14.60
C ASN A 459 -21.28 -1.04 16.03
N ASP A 460 -20.35 -1.18 16.98
CA ASP A 460 -20.40 -0.57 18.31
C ASP A 460 -19.69 0.80 18.40
N GLY A 461 -19.22 1.35 17.27
CA GLY A 461 -18.72 2.72 17.18
C GLY A 461 -17.23 2.91 17.44
N ARG A 462 -16.43 1.85 17.60
CA ARG A 462 -14.97 1.96 17.78
C ARG A 462 -14.28 2.34 16.48
N ILE A 463 -13.18 3.07 16.61
CA ILE A 463 -12.34 3.44 15.47
C ILE A 463 -11.54 2.23 15.00
N LYS A 464 -11.69 1.90 13.71
CA LYS A 464 -10.91 0.90 12.99
C LYS A 464 -10.72 1.39 11.53
N PRO A 465 -9.69 0.95 10.80
CA PRO A 465 -8.57 0.11 11.26
C PRO A 465 -7.76 0.81 12.36
N ASP A 466 -6.89 0.09 13.06
CA ASP A 466 -6.03 0.71 14.08
C ASP A 466 -4.86 1.43 13.43
N VAL A 467 -4.35 0.88 12.33
CA VAL A 467 -3.27 1.42 11.51
C VAL A 467 -3.51 1.09 10.04
N THR A 468 -2.74 1.71 9.16
CA THR A 468 -2.61 1.28 7.77
C THR A 468 -1.18 0.84 7.45
N ALA A 469 -1.06 0.01 6.42
CA ALA A 469 0.22 -0.34 5.83
C ALA A 469 0.08 -0.51 4.31
N THR A 470 1.21 -0.65 3.63
CA THR A 470 1.25 -0.63 2.16
C THR A 470 0.70 -1.91 1.55
N ASP A 471 -0.03 -1.79 0.44
CA ASP A 471 -0.34 -2.87 -0.47
C ASP A 471 0.00 -2.53 -1.93
N GLY A 472 -0.01 -3.55 -2.78
CA GLY A 472 0.48 -3.47 -4.15
C GLY A 472 1.99 -3.64 -4.23
N VAL A 473 2.57 -4.37 -3.26
CA VAL A 473 4.00 -4.67 -3.19
C VAL A 473 4.36 -5.83 -4.12
N THR A 474 5.60 -5.87 -4.56
CA THR A 474 6.16 -7.01 -5.30
C THR A 474 6.09 -8.27 -4.45
N ASN A 475 5.73 -9.39 -5.09
CA ASN A 475 5.61 -10.67 -4.40
C ASN A 475 5.85 -11.84 -5.37
N SER A 476 6.58 -12.86 -4.95
CA SER A 476 6.95 -14.02 -5.77
C SER A 476 5.75 -14.87 -6.19
N ILE A 477 4.68 -14.88 -5.39
CA ILE A 477 3.50 -15.73 -5.56
C ILE A 477 2.44 -15.10 -6.46
N TYR A 478 2.22 -13.79 -6.33
CA TYR A 478 1.19 -13.03 -7.06
C TYR A 478 1.77 -12.08 -8.12
N GLY A 479 3.08 -11.88 -8.15
CA GLY A 479 3.77 -10.84 -8.94
C GLY A 479 3.63 -9.46 -8.29
N THR A 480 2.39 -9.06 -8.01
CA THR A 480 2.08 -7.90 -7.18
C THR A 480 0.95 -8.27 -6.22
N PHE A 481 1.16 -8.09 -4.92
CA PHE A 481 0.22 -8.48 -3.89
C PHE A 481 -0.57 -7.27 -3.39
N TYR A 482 -1.87 -7.28 -3.69
CA TYR A 482 -2.84 -6.24 -3.31
C TYR A 482 -3.72 -6.75 -2.16
N GLY A 483 -4.26 -5.81 -1.38
CA GLY A 483 -5.25 -6.07 -0.35
C GLY A 483 -4.77 -5.69 1.04
N THR A 484 -5.70 -5.59 1.99
CA THR A 484 -5.36 -5.55 3.42
C THR A 484 -4.61 -6.80 3.87
N SER A 485 -4.71 -7.90 3.10
CA SER A 485 -3.90 -9.11 3.26
C SER A 485 -2.41 -8.92 2.97
N ALA A 486 -2.02 -7.85 2.26
CA ALA A 486 -0.62 -7.42 2.13
C ALA A 486 -0.25 -6.43 3.25
N ALA A 487 -1.15 -5.54 3.66
CA ALA A 487 -0.89 -4.57 4.74
C ALA A 487 -0.71 -5.24 6.12
N SER A 488 -1.57 -6.21 6.46
CA SER A 488 -1.53 -6.97 7.72
C SER A 488 -0.17 -7.63 7.99
N PRO A 489 0.44 -8.40 7.07
CA PRO A 489 1.74 -8.98 7.32
C PRO A 489 2.87 -7.95 7.44
N HIS A 490 2.78 -6.79 6.77
CA HIS A 490 3.76 -5.72 7.03
C HIS A 490 3.68 -5.27 8.49
N THR A 491 2.46 -5.10 9.01
CA THR A 491 2.22 -4.72 10.40
C THR A 491 2.69 -5.80 11.39
N ALA A 492 2.49 -7.08 11.08
CA ALA A 492 2.98 -8.18 11.90
C ALA A 492 4.52 -8.29 11.90
N GLY A 493 5.16 -8.00 10.76
CA GLY A 493 6.62 -7.91 10.65
C GLY A 493 7.20 -6.74 11.43
N ALA A 494 6.60 -5.55 11.32
CA ALA A 494 6.91 -4.38 12.16
C ALA A 494 6.84 -4.73 13.66
N ALA A 495 5.77 -5.40 14.09
CA ALA A 495 5.63 -5.85 15.48
C ALA A 495 6.76 -6.79 15.93
N ALA A 496 7.31 -7.60 15.02
CA ALA A 496 8.43 -8.48 15.32
C ALA A 496 9.75 -7.71 15.50
N LEU A 497 9.98 -6.65 14.72
CA LEU A 497 11.14 -5.77 14.89
C LEU A 497 11.09 -5.05 16.25
N LEU A 498 9.93 -4.47 16.59
CA LEU A 498 9.72 -3.78 17.87
C LEU A 498 9.89 -4.70 19.08
N LEU A 499 9.45 -5.97 18.96
CA LEU A 499 9.64 -6.97 20.02
C LEU A 499 11.09 -7.44 20.18
N GLU A 500 11.92 -7.32 19.15
CA GLU A 500 13.36 -7.57 19.30
C GLU A 500 14.03 -6.40 20.04
N GLN A 501 13.69 -5.16 19.68
CA GLN A 501 14.20 -3.96 20.38
C GLN A 501 13.79 -3.94 21.85
N ASP A 502 12.53 -4.23 22.17
CA ASP A 502 12.04 -4.36 23.53
C ASP A 502 11.19 -5.64 23.72
N PRO A 503 11.81 -6.74 24.16
CA PRO A 503 11.11 -8.00 24.43
C PRO A 503 10.13 -7.92 25.62
N THR A 504 10.20 -6.86 26.44
CA THR A 504 9.41 -6.69 27.65
C THR A 504 8.03 -6.07 27.41
N LEU A 505 7.79 -5.53 26.21
CA LEU A 505 6.51 -4.94 25.82
C LEU A 505 5.37 -5.92 26.09
N THR A 506 4.37 -5.48 26.86
CA THR A 506 3.07 -6.15 26.90
C THR A 506 2.35 -6.00 25.55
N VAL A 507 1.35 -6.84 25.26
CA VAL A 507 0.55 -6.70 24.03
C VAL A 507 -0.05 -5.30 23.88
N SER A 508 -0.52 -4.69 24.97
CA SER A 508 -1.07 -3.33 24.97
C SER A 508 -0.01 -2.27 24.63
N GLN A 509 1.21 -2.39 25.18
CA GLN A 509 2.30 -1.47 24.88
C GLN A 509 2.79 -1.63 23.44
N LEU A 510 2.82 -2.87 22.92
CA LEU A 510 3.17 -3.13 21.53
C LEU A 510 2.14 -2.53 20.56
N MET A 511 0.84 -2.67 20.84
CA MET A 511 -0.21 -1.99 20.05
C MET A 511 -0.04 -0.47 20.09
N ASN A 512 0.16 0.10 21.28
CA ASN A 512 0.36 1.56 21.41
C ASN A 512 1.62 2.04 20.68
N ARG A 513 2.71 1.27 20.73
CA ARG A 513 3.97 1.60 20.02
C ARG A 513 3.76 1.58 18.51
N LEU A 514 3.07 0.56 17.98
CA LEU A 514 2.71 0.49 16.56
C LEU A 514 1.79 1.64 16.12
N GLU A 515 0.89 2.11 16.99
CA GLU A 515 0.03 3.27 16.69
C GLU A 515 0.78 4.61 16.80
N SER A 516 1.79 4.72 17.67
CA SER A 516 2.63 5.92 17.77
C SER A 516 3.68 6.03 16.66
N GLU A 517 4.13 4.89 16.13
CA GLU A 517 5.09 4.83 15.01
C GLU A 517 4.36 4.80 13.67
N THR A 518 3.62 5.88 13.40
CA THR A 518 2.88 6.06 12.16
C THR A 518 3.04 7.48 11.63
N ILE A 519 3.07 7.61 10.31
CA ILE A 519 2.79 8.88 9.66
C ILE A 519 1.27 9.08 9.61
N ASP A 520 0.78 10.13 10.28
CA ASP A 520 -0.64 10.46 10.32
C ASP A 520 -1.15 10.84 8.92
N LEU A 521 -2.24 10.22 8.49
CA LEU A 521 -2.82 10.37 7.17
C LEU A 521 -4.32 10.66 7.31
N GLY A 522 -4.82 11.59 6.51
CA GLY A 522 -6.23 11.95 6.54
C GLY A 522 -6.51 13.05 7.55
N SER A 523 -7.44 12.80 8.48
CA SER A 523 -7.76 13.78 9.52
C SER A 523 -6.73 13.66 10.65
N SER A 524 -6.36 14.76 11.29
CA SER A 524 -5.38 14.69 12.38
C SER A 524 -5.85 13.78 13.52
N GLY A 525 -4.99 12.85 13.91
CA GLY A 525 -5.24 11.84 14.93
C GLY A 525 -5.99 10.62 14.41
N LYS A 526 -6.20 9.63 15.29
CA LYS A 526 -6.78 8.34 14.92
C LYS A 526 -8.16 8.50 14.26
N ASP A 527 -8.33 7.98 13.04
CA ASP A 527 -9.58 8.09 12.28
C ASP A 527 -10.06 6.76 11.69
N ASN A 528 -11.31 6.73 11.21
CA ASN A 528 -11.94 5.52 10.68
C ASN A 528 -11.39 5.06 9.33
N LEU A 529 -10.52 5.82 8.67
CA LEU A 529 -9.99 5.54 7.34
C LEU A 529 -8.57 4.98 7.42
N TYR A 530 -7.70 5.67 8.15
CA TYR A 530 -6.27 5.40 8.25
C TYR A 530 -5.85 4.81 9.60
N GLY A 531 -6.76 4.77 10.58
CA GLY A 531 -6.38 4.46 11.95
C GLY A 531 -5.48 5.56 12.48
N ALA A 532 -4.40 5.21 13.17
CA ALA A 532 -3.41 6.16 13.65
C ALA A 532 -2.55 6.75 12.51
N GLY A 533 -2.54 6.11 11.34
CA GLY A 533 -1.71 6.50 10.21
C GLY A 533 -1.13 5.28 9.50
N ARG A 534 -0.22 5.52 8.54
CA ARG A 534 0.59 4.43 7.96
C ARG A 534 1.78 4.17 8.87
N ILE A 535 2.05 2.91 9.21
CA ILE A 535 3.25 2.54 9.98
C ILE A 535 4.52 3.12 9.35
N SER A 536 5.33 3.77 10.16
CA SER A 536 6.63 4.35 9.85
C SER A 536 7.48 4.20 11.10
N LEU A 537 8.43 3.26 11.05
CA LEU A 537 9.12 2.81 12.25
C LEU A 537 10.23 3.78 12.69
N ASP A 538 10.53 3.79 13.98
CA ASP A 538 11.60 4.58 14.63
C ASP A 538 12.74 3.61 15.01
N ALA A 539 13.81 3.59 14.23
CA ALA A 539 14.84 2.56 14.35
C ALA A 539 15.77 2.76 15.55
N ASP A 540 16.19 4.00 15.81
CA ASP A 540 17.15 4.28 16.89
C ASP A 540 16.50 4.66 18.23
N GLY A 541 15.17 4.80 18.24
CA GLY A 541 14.35 4.93 19.43
C GLY A 541 14.45 6.32 20.06
N ASP A 542 14.63 7.36 19.25
CA ASP A 542 14.74 8.75 19.71
C ASP A 542 13.38 9.50 19.70
N GLY A 543 12.37 8.94 19.03
CA GLY A 543 11.02 9.48 18.91
C GLY A 543 10.68 10.11 17.56
N LEU A 544 11.63 10.18 16.62
CA LEU A 544 11.40 10.62 15.24
C LEU A 544 11.21 9.41 14.32
N ILE A 545 10.06 9.31 13.68
CA ILE A 545 9.75 8.19 12.77
C ILE A 545 10.51 8.34 11.43
N HIS A 546 10.80 7.21 10.77
CA HIS A 546 11.48 7.13 9.47
C HIS A 546 11.06 8.21 8.46
N ASP A 547 9.75 8.40 8.24
CA ASP A 547 9.26 9.38 7.27
C ASP A 547 9.64 10.82 7.63
N LEU A 548 9.64 11.15 8.93
CA LEU A 548 10.04 12.46 9.41
C LEU A 548 11.56 12.62 9.40
N GLU A 549 12.32 11.58 9.72
CA GLU A 549 13.79 11.61 9.62
C GLU A 549 14.21 11.95 8.19
N LEU A 550 13.63 11.26 7.21
CA LEU A 550 13.86 11.56 5.79
C LEU A 550 13.39 12.96 5.38
N GLN A 551 12.31 13.48 5.98
CA GLN A 551 11.79 14.81 5.70
C GLN A 551 12.72 15.91 6.20
N TYR A 552 13.28 15.77 7.41
CA TYR A 552 14.18 16.74 8.04
C TYR A 552 15.65 16.51 7.66
N GLY A 553 15.99 15.39 7.04
CA GLY A 553 17.37 15.06 6.66
C GLY A 553 18.21 14.49 7.80
N ALA A 554 17.56 14.19 8.93
CA ALA A 554 18.11 13.44 10.05
C ALA A 554 18.53 12.02 9.60
N ASN A 555 19.43 11.41 10.36
CA ASN A 555 19.95 10.09 10.07
C ASN A 555 19.17 9.03 10.87
N PRO A 556 18.42 8.12 10.21
CA PRO A 556 17.53 7.16 10.87
C PRO A 556 18.21 6.09 11.74
N LEU A 557 19.53 6.17 11.87
CA LEU A 557 20.35 5.21 12.60
C LEU A 557 21.09 5.87 13.78
N VAL A 558 20.89 7.18 14.01
CA VAL A 558 21.63 7.99 14.97
C VAL A 558 20.71 8.97 15.68
N ARG A 559 20.42 8.68 16.96
CA ARG A 559 19.46 9.40 17.81
C ARG A 559 19.68 10.92 17.98
N ASN A 560 20.87 11.39 17.63
CA ASN A 560 21.26 12.80 17.64
C ASN A 560 22.21 12.98 16.45
N THR A 561 21.69 13.49 15.35
CA THR A 561 22.36 13.52 14.06
C THR A 561 23.52 14.52 14.02
N ASP A 562 23.42 15.67 14.66
CA ASP A 562 24.44 16.74 14.65
C ASP A 562 25.38 16.74 15.89
N SER A 563 25.09 15.86 16.85
CA SER A 563 25.79 15.63 18.11
C SER A 563 25.82 16.82 19.07
N ASP A 564 24.76 17.61 19.12
CA ASP A 564 24.67 18.85 19.91
C ASP A 564 24.20 18.67 21.38
N GLY A 565 23.70 17.48 21.74
CA GLY A 565 23.14 17.14 23.05
C GLY A 565 21.61 16.92 23.10
N LEU A 566 20.85 17.24 22.06
CA LEU A 566 19.40 17.08 21.95
C LEU A 566 19.04 15.93 21.00
N LEU A 567 17.96 15.17 21.23
CA LEU A 567 17.60 14.07 20.29
C LEU A 567 16.84 14.63 19.07
N ASP A 568 16.99 14.03 17.88
CA ASP A 568 16.31 14.52 16.66
C ASP A 568 14.79 14.60 16.86
N GLY A 569 14.23 13.61 17.56
CA GLY A 569 12.83 13.61 17.98
C GLY A 569 12.45 14.75 18.93
N GLU A 570 13.32 15.13 19.87
CA GLU A 570 13.09 16.26 20.77
C GLU A 570 13.13 17.60 20.01
N GLU A 571 14.12 17.74 19.13
CA GLU A 571 14.30 18.91 18.28
C GLU A 571 13.08 19.19 17.42
N VAL A 572 12.65 18.20 16.64
CA VAL A 572 11.53 18.37 15.69
C VAL A 572 10.19 18.48 16.41
N LEU A 573 9.92 17.65 17.42
CA LEU A 573 8.57 17.52 18.00
C LEU A 573 8.33 18.44 19.20
N THR A 574 9.38 18.91 19.86
CA THR A 574 9.26 19.72 21.09
C THR A 574 9.79 21.14 20.92
N TYR A 575 11.02 21.29 20.41
CA TYR A 575 11.71 22.59 20.38
C TYR A 575 11.57 23.33 19.03
N ASN A 576 11.18 22.63 17.96
CA ASN A 576 11.13 23.11 16.58
C ASN A 576 12.49 23.60 16.04
N THR A 577 13.58 22.99 16.51
CA THR A 577 14.94 23.18 15.99
C THR A 577 15.22 22.24 14.82
N ASP A 578 16.34 22.44 14.10
CA ASP A 578 16.72 21.64 12.93
C ASP A 578 17.71 20.52 13.32
N PRO A 579 17.33 19.23 13.25
CA PRO A 579 18.12 18.12 13.79
C PRO A 579 19.44 17.84 13.06
N VAL A 580 19.75 18.58 12.00
CA VAL A 580 21.04 18.51 11.31
C VAL A 580 21.89 19.76 11.51
N GLN A 581 21.48 20.68 12.37
CA GLN A 581 22.15 21.93 12.65
C GLN A 581 22.44 22.07 14.14
N TRP A 582 23.72 21.91 14.48
CA TRP A 582 24.22 22.03 15.85
C TRP A 582 23.80 23.33 16.57
N ASP A 583 23.45 24.38 15.84
CA ASP A 583 23.01 25.70 16.32
C ASP A 583 21.99 26.22 15.31
N THR A 584 20.69 26.15 15.65
CA THR A 584 19.60 26.47 14.71
C THR A 584 19.49 27.97 14.43
N ASP A 585 19.77 28.82 15.42
CA ASP A 585 19.56 30.27 15.32
C ASP A 585 20.81 31.08 14.98
N GLY A 586 21.98 30.44 15.02
CA GLY A 586 23.28 30.93 14.58
C GLY A 586 24.00 31.80 15.59
N ASP A 587 23.67 31.71 16.88
CA ASP A 587 24.28 32.52 17.94
C ASP A 587 25.53 31.90 18.61
N SER A 588 25.97 30.74 18.11
CA SER A 588 27.13 29.95 18.54
C SER A 588 26.97 29.17 19.84
N PHE A 589 25.76 29.02 20.36
CA PHE A 589 25.39 28.00 21.35
C PHE A 589 24.63 26.88 20.65
N SER A 590 24.78 25.64 21.10
CA SER A 590 23.94 24.59 20.53
C SER A 590 22.53 24.60 21.08
N ASP A 591 21.58 24.10 20.30
CA ASP A 591 20.19 23.93 20.71
C ASP A 591 20.11 23.12 22.03
N GLY A 592 20.90 22.04 22.14
CA GLY A 592 21.03 21.25 23.37
C GLY A 592 21.61 22.01 24.57
N GLU A 593 22.60 22.88 24.37
CA GLU A 593 23.17 23.74 25.41
C GLU A 593 22.15 24.77 25.91
N GLU A 594 21.39 25.33 24.99
CA GLU A 594 20.36 26.32 25.26
C GLU A 594 19.19 25.74 26.04
N VAL A 595 18.65 24.61 25.60
CA VAL A 595 17.60 23.87 26.31
C VAL A 595 18.06 23.52 27.72
N THR A 596 19.30 23.04 27.88
CA THR A 596 19.88 22.74 29.20
C THR A 596 20.08 23.99 30.05
N GLY A 597 20.42 25.11 29.40
CA GLY A 597 20.64 26.42 30.01
C GLY A 597 19.37 27.25 30.26
N PHE A 598 18.19 26.72 29.94
CA PHE A 598 16.89 27.40 29.99
C PHE A 598 16.82 28.67 29.14
N SER A 599 17.49 28.67 27.99
CA SER A 599 17.35 29.68 26.95
C SER A 599 16.48 29.19 25.79
N ASP A 600 16.35 29.98 24.72
CA ASP A 600 15.36 29.74 23.65
C ASP A 600 16.13 29.48 22.35
N PRO A 601 16.22 28.23 21.87
CA PRO A 601 17.11 27.83 20.78
C PRO A 601 16.69 28.33 19.39
N LEU A 602 15.66 29.17 19.33
CA LEU A 602 15.18 29.80 18.10
C LEU A 602 15.37 31.32 18.12
N ASN A 603 16.03 31.85 19.15
CA ASN A 603 16.18 33.26 19.38
C ASN A 603 17.63 33.63 19.70
N PRO A 604 18.39 34.21 18.75
CA PRO A 604 19.84 34.44 18.88
C PRO A 604 20.22 35.55 19.87
N GLN A 605 19.23 36.05 20.64
CA GLN A 605 19.42 36.98 21.75
C GLN A 605 19.19 36.31 23.11
N SER A 606 18.70 35.08 23.14
CA SER A 606 18.37 34.31 24.32
C SER A 606 19.49 33.32 24.58
N VAL A 607 20.57 33.78 25.21
CA VAL A 607 21.77 32.94 25.42
C VAL A 607 21.86 32.34 26.84
N PRO A 608 22.38 31.11 26.99
CA PRO A 608 22.44 30.40 28.27
C PRO A 608 23.46 31.02 29.23
N GLN A 609 22.96 31.75 30.25
CA GLN A 609 23.79 32.60 31.13
C GLN A 609 24.86 31.86 31.95
N ALA A 610 24.66 30.56 32.20
CA ALA A 610 25.52 29.73 33.03
C ALA A 610 26.86 29.38 32.36
N ILE A 611 26.88 29.29 31.03
CA ILE A 611 28.06 28.90 30.23
C ILE A 611 28.67 30.06 29.43
N ILE A 612 28.02 31.24 29.42
CA ILE A 612 28.62 32.45 28.87
C ILE A 612 29.91 32.80 29.62
N GLY A 613 31.03 32.85 28.88
CA GLY A 613 32.38 33.08 29.37
C GLY A 613 33.22 31.81 29.52
N ASP A 614 32.66 30.62 29.24
CA ASP A 614 33.39 29.36 29.17
C ASP A 614 34.03 29.20 27.78
N ILE A 615 35.34 29.37 27.72
CA ILE A 615 36.17 29.36 26.51
C ILE A 615 37.45 28.54 26.71
N ALA A 616 37.57 27.82 27.83
CA ALA A 616 38.71 26.98 28.16
C ALA A 616 38.30 25.50 28.28
N PRO A 617 39.13 24.56 27.79
CA PRO A 617 40.29 24.75 26.91
C PRO A 617 39.97 25.52 25.61
N HIS A 618 40.95 26.26 25.09
CA HIS A 618 40.78 27.08 23.88
C HIS A 618 40.20 26.27 22.70
N GLY A 619 39.08 26.73 22.16
CA GLY A 619 38.34 26.06 21.08
C GLY A 619 37.64 24.75 21.49
N ASN A 620 37.62 24.39 22.77
CA ASN A 620 36.95 23.21 23.33
C ASN A 620 36.56 23.45 24.81
N PRO A 621 35.55 24.30 25.08
CA PRO A 621 35.08 24.66 26.42
C PRO A 621 34.70 23.43 27.27
N ASP A 622 34.88 23.48 28.59
CA ASP A 622 34.69 22.33 29.49
C ASP A 622 33.38 22.34 30.29
N GLY A 623 32.53 23.34 30.04
CA GLY A 623 31.23 23.54 30.69
C GLY A 623 31.32 24.36 31.98
N THR A 624 32.50 24.86 32.36
CA THR A 624 32.68 25.63 33.59
C THR A 624 33.43 26.93 33.38
N VAL A 625 32.86 28.04 33.88
CA VAL A 625 33.57 29.33 33.89
C VAL A 625 34.49 29.39 35.10
N ASP A 626 35.79 29.20 34.89
CA ASP A 626 36.85 29.21 35.89
C ASP A 626 38.07 30.08 35.50
N ALA A 627 39.18 29.95 36.25
CA ALA A 627 40.37 30.77 36.04
C ALA A 627 41.09 30.48 34.71
N ALA A 628 40.88 29.31 34.12
CA ALA A 628 41.40 28.93 32.81
C ALA A 628 40.75 29.77 31.70
N ASP A 629 39.44 30.03 31.76
CA ASP A 629 38.72 30.87 30.80
C ASP A 629 39.26 32.29 30.79
N ALA A 630 39.39 32.87 31.98
CA ALA A 630 39.96 34.20 32.15
C ALA A 630 41.39 34.28 31.56
N MET A 631 42.16 33.19 31.65
CA MET A 631 43.50 33.11 31.07
C MET A 631 43.47 33.02 29.54
N ILE A 632 42.53 32.28 28.95
CA ILE A 632 42.32 32.23 27.50
C ILE A 632 41.86 33.59 26.98
N ALA A 633 40.86 34.21 27.61
CA ALA A 633 40.35 35.53 27.25
C ALA A 633 41.47 36.58 27.28
N LEU A 634 42.31 36.58 28.33
CA LEU A 634 43.44 37.50 28.44
C LEU A 634 44.48 37.29 27.33
N ARG A 635 44.71 36.04 26.93
CA ARG A 635 45.62 35.71 25.82
C ARG A 635 45.05 36.17 24.47
N ILE A 636 43.74 36.01 24.25
CA ILE A 636 43.06 36.51 23.06
C ILE A 636 43.13 38.04 23.02
N ALA A 637 42.71 38.72 24.10
CA ALA A 637 42.71 40.18 24.22
C ALA A 637 44.11 40.80 24.06
N SER A 638 45.16 40.05 24.43
CA SER A 638 46.57 40.47 24.26
C SER A 638 47.16 40.12 22.89
N GLY A 639 46.38 39.48 22.00
CA GLY A 639 46.82 39.02 20.68
C GLY A 639 47.83 37.88 20.70
N LEU A 640 47.92 37.12 21.80
CA LEU A 640 48.80 35.96 21.94
C LEU A 640 48.26 34.72 21.24
N ILE A 641 46.93 34.61 21.12
CA ILE A 641 46.22 33.57 20.37
C ILE A 641 45.05 34.21 19.61
N THR A 642 44.68 33.63 18.48
CA THR A 642 43.52 34.07 17.68
C THR A 642 42.27 33.37 18.20
N PRO A 643 41.16 34.08 18.43
CA PRO A 643 39.93 33.44 18.86
C PRO A 643 39.34 32.57 17.73
N THR A 644 38.80 31.42 18.10
CA THR A 644 37.90 30.64 17.26
C THR A 644 36.51 31.28 17.24
N ALA A 645 35.62 30.79 16.37
CA ALA A 645 34.23 31.23 16.36
C ALA A 645 33.54 30.96 17.71
N LEU A 646 33.81 29.79 18.30
CA LEU A 646 33.27 29.39 19.60
C LEU A 646 33.81 30.27 20.74
N ASP A 647 35.10 30.63 20.70
CA ASP A 647 35.65 31.57 21.68
C ASP A 647 34.94 32.93 21.55
N LEU A 648 34.71 33.44 20.34
CA LEU A 648 34.00 34.71 20.12
C LEU A 648 32.56 34.63 20.63
N GLY A 649 31.81 33.57 20.29
CA GLY A 649 30.41 33.41 20.68
C GLY A 649 30.20 33.37 22.21
N ARG A 650 31.12 32.73 22.94
CA ARG A 650 31.01 32.60 24.40
C ARG A 650 31.78 33.67 25.18
N GLY A 651 32.84 34.19 24.59
CA GLY A 651 33.83 35.03 25.26
C GLY A 651 33.63 36.53 25.07
N ASP A 652 32.94 36.97 24.02
CA ASP A 652 32.57 38.37 23.81
C ASP A 652 31.27 38.68 24.59
N ILE A 653 31.45 39.20 25.80
CA ILE A 653 30.39 39.33 26.80
C ILE A 653 30.20 40.78 27.26
N TYR A 654 30.92 41.70 26.64
CA TYR A 654 30.91 43.12 26.93
C TYR A 654 30.81 43.96 25.64
N PRO A 655 30.04 45.06 25.62
CA PRO A 655 29.11 45.53 26.65
C PRO A 655 28.02 44.51 27.00
N GLN A 656 27.67 44.38 28.29
CA GLN A 656 26.64 43.44 28.73
C GLN A 656 25.32 43.65 27.95
N GLY A 657 24.86 42.58 27.30
CA GLY A 657 23.63 42.59 26.48
C GLY A 657 23.80 43.18 25.07
N ASN A 658 25.01 43.61 24.69
CA ASN A 658 25.34 44.02 23.33
C ASN A 658 26.84 43.81 23.03
N PRO A 659 27.28 42.55 22.88
CA PRO A 659 28.65 42.18 22.49
C PRO A 659 29.11 42.94 21.25
N ASP A 660 30.39 43.32 21.18
CA ASP A 660 30.90 44.23 20.15
C ASP A 660 31.69 43.55 19.01
N GLY A 661 31.74 42.22 19.04
CA GLY A 661 32.36 41.33 18.07
C GLY A 661 33.83 41.01 18.38
N VAL A 662 34.37 41.40 19.53
CA VAL A 662 35.76 41.14 19.91
C VAL A 662 35.89 40.72 21.38
N ILE A 663 36.80 39.80 21.67
CA ILE A 663 37.20 39.50 23.06
C ILE A 663 38.33 40.45 23.44
N ASP A 664 38.02 41.48 24.22
CA ASP A 664 38.96 42.47 24.71
C ASP A 664 39.22 42.35 26.24
N LEU A 665 39.94 43.32 26.80
CA LEU A 665 40.29 43.30 28.22
C LEU A 665 39.07 43.43 29.14
N SER A 666 37.98 44.04 28.66
CA SER A 666 36.70 44.19 29.35
C SER A 666 36.01 42.84 29.50
N ASP A 667 36.02 42.03 28.43
CA ASP A 667 35.52 40.65 28.44
C ASP A 667 36.32 39.77 29.39
N ALA A 668 37.64 39.79 29.24
CA ALA A 668 38.53 39.01 30.09
C ALA A 668 38.35 39.35 31.58
N LEU A 669 38.11 40.62 31.92
CA LEU A 669 37.82 41.04 33.28
C LEU A 669 36.45 40.53 33.77
N LEU A 670 35.43 40.52 32.90
CA LEU A 670 34.10 40.06 33.25
C LEU A 670 34.06 38.52 33.43
N ILE A 671 34.74 37.77 32.55
CA ILE A 671 34.96 36.31 32.68
C ILE A 671 35.70 36.01 33.99
N MET A 672 36.76 36.77 34.30
CA MET A 672 37.49 36.61 35.56
C MET A 672 36.61 36.87 36.80
N ARG A 673 35.69 37.83 36.74
CA ARG A 673 34.72 38.06 37.83
C ARG A 673 33.76 36.89 37.99
N LYS A 674 33.23 36.37 36.87
CA LYS A 674 32.37 35.17 36.86
C LYS A 674 33.09 33.97 37.48
N ALA A 675 34.32 33.70 37.05
CA ALA A 675 35.18 32.63 37.58
C ALA A 675 35.44 32.71 39.09
N MET A 676 35.44 33.92 39.65
CA MET A 676 35.61 34.15 41.09
C MET A 676 34.28 34.17 41.87
N GLY A 677 33.14 33.96 41.21
CA GLY A 677 31.81 34.02 41.82
C GLY A 677 31.38 35.44 42.25
N ILE A 678 31.96 36.49 41.66
CA ILE A 678 31.68 37.88 42.03
C ILE A 678 30.52 38.41 41.16
N THR A 679 29.32 38.49 41.73
CA THR A 679 28.06 38.79 41.01
C THR A 679 27.61 40.27 41.08
N LYS A 680 28.49 41.22 41.44
CA LYS A 680 28.18 42.66 41.42
C LYS A 680 29.37 43.52 41.02
#